data_AF-A0A918UGQ8-F1
#
_entry.id   AF-A0A918UGQ8-F1
#
_cell.length_a   1.000
_cell.length_b   1.000
_cell.length_c   1.000
_cell.angle_alpha   90.00
_cell.angle_beta   90.00
_cell.angle_gamma   90.00
#
_symmetry.space_group_name_H-M   'P 1'
#
loop_
_entity.id
_entity.type
_entity.pdbx_description
1 polymer ?
#
loop_
_entity_poly.entity_id
_entity_poly.type
_entity_poly.pdbx_seq_one_letter_code
_entity_poly.pdbx_strand_id
1 'polypeptide(L)'
;MSRWWRCARTAVWHAVLEQSRNRSALVLAVFFVPLWLCLAHLVLPADPVLFLLRAADRPVRLDANAVAELSGALHSLTLVVGFMMFLSTSRSAVFYRRLATAGCPRSCLVPAQGSVLLMWAAPTAAYATAWVCFFRQPERVDVLAAALCVGALVYGAAGILLATLTRSELAGLFTVTVVGFVDLTLQNPVANSCADSPVVRLLPAYGAMQSAVSAVSTGGTPWEHLLLGLWWAAVLSLAALVVFTARTGGRKAAPAARRPVPGGSARERSSGPGPADRSPGGPARAYRLAGITDPEVRAGYEACRRLVRRSRRLDSAIVQLFPPGLRPLLWAMYGYGRTLDGVADAPDDTPRRRAERVGAHSRALETDLRHGRSDDPVRAALVDAVWRWDLPADDLSVMAAGHRLDAARETRLLTWEDWHAYWDGLSFPFGVSRLPALLSGPGMAFTAEDADALHRWSDAHNLVDALRDLREDARQGFVQLPHAVLEEYAVTADDLRQPRSSERVTALVNALADRADAWLDQAACLGGQHPPAAAAWRTVVALQRLELNRMRRRPGRLRHRVRPGTAAPGRDRHPFTTADRIRFHCLLLAGRLRVARAWRRARTAAATPPAVLPVPVPRAATADHPAARTGPLPPAPHPDGARPPRLPADRLPRHVAITMDGSGRWATERGLSRGDGHRAGGRALRDIVYGALEIGLPYLSVYALSAGNRACATADSGTLLRVLRTGLDLRTEELWQRDVRLVWSGSADGLPAGLVRDLDDTVHATRDRAGLTLNLCLNHGGRDEITRAVRALAAQAVRGELTPERITARHVGRQLHRPELPDVDLLVRTAGEQRTSDFLTWQSVHAELVFLDTLWPDADRTHLWTAVRTYTGRERRFGAGTGR
;
A
#
# COMPACT_ATOMS: atom_id res chain seq x y z
N MET A 1 -23.06 4.11 46.70
CA MET A 1 -22.71 5.26 45.84
C MET A 1 -21.49 5.04 44.91
N SER A 2 -20.40 4.38 45.34
CA SER A 2 -19.16 4.23 44.53
C SER A 2 -19.32 3.47 43.20
N ARG A 3 -20.28 2.54 43.12
CA ARG A 3 -20.58 1.77 41.89
C ARG A 3 -21.39 2.59 40.88
N TRP A 4 -22.33 3.41 41.37
CA TRP A 4 -23.13 4.32 40.54
C TRP A 4 -22.25 5.35 39.83
N TRP A 5 -21.35 6.01 40.57
CA TRP A 5 -20.40 6.98 40.02
C TRP A 5 -19.42 6.37 39.03
N ARG A 6 -18.95 5.14 39.26
CA ARG A 6 -18.11 4.41 38.30
C ARG A 6 -18.86 4.10 37.00
N CYS A 7 -20.11 3.65 37.08
CA CYS A 7 -20.94 3.40 35.90
C CYS A 7 -21.23 4.71 35.14
N ALA A 8 -21.61 5.79 35.84
CA ALA A 8 -21.87 7.10 35.25
C ALA A 8 -20.62 7.67 34.54
N ARG A 9 -19.46 7.67 35.21
CA ARG A 9 -18.19 8.16 34.64
C ARG A 9 -17.79 7.37 33.39
N THR A 10 -17.98 6.06 33.40
CA THR A 10 -17.67 5.20 32.24
C THR A 10 -18.61 5.48 31.06
N ALA A 11 -19.91 5.68 31.35
CA ALA A 11 -20.90 6.03 30.34
C ALA A 11 -20.66 7.42 29.72
N VAL A 12 -20.29 8.41 30.54
CA VAL A 12 -19.90 9.77 30.09
C VAL A 12 -18.66 9.67 29.21
N TRP A 13 -17.60 9.04 29.70
CA TRP A 13 -16.33 8.95 28.95
C TRP A 13 -16.51 8.28 27.58
N HIS A 14 -17.31 7.21 27.54
CA HIS A 14 -17.63 6.55 26.27
C HIS A 14 -18.38 7.48 25.31
N ALA A 15 -19.41 8.19 25.78
CA ALA A 15 -20.17 9.13 24.96
C ALA A 15 -19.32 10.30 24.46
N VAL A 16 -18.44 10.84 25.31
CA VAL A 16 -17.48 11.89 24.92
C VAL A 16 -16.50 11.38 23.85
N LEU A 17 -15.98 10.16 24.01
CA LEU A 17 -15.10 9.56 23.02
C LEU A 17 -15.80 9.36 21.68
N GLU A 18 -17.04 8.87 21.67
CA GLU A 18 -17.81 8.69 20.44
C GLU A 18 -18.08 10.02 19.73
N GLN A 19 -18.32 11.10 20.48
CA GLN A 19 -18.42 12.45 19.91
C GLN A 19 -17.10 12.94 19.32
N SER A 20 -15.98 12.77 20.02
CA SER A 20 -14.66 13.19 19.53
C SER A 20 -14.22 12.46 18.25
N ARG A 21 -14.77 11.25 18.02
CA ARG A 21 -14.52 10.45 16.81
C ARG A 21 -15.37 10.91 15.63
N ASN A 22 -16.46 11.64 15.88
CA ASN A 22 -17.37 12.11 14.84
C ASN A 22 -16.87 13.40 14.18
N ARG A 23 -15.84 13.26 13.35
CA ARG A 23 -15.19 14.39 12.66
C ARG A 23 -16.16 15.18 11.78
N SER A 24 -17.19 14.55 11.21
CA SER A 24 -18.17 15.23 10.35
C SER A 24 -19.04 16.20 11.15
N ALA A 25 -19.52 15.79 12.32
CA ALA A 25 -20.31 16.66 13.19
C ALA A 25 -19.48 17.83 13.75
N LEU A 26 -18.21 17.58 14.09
CA LEU A 26 -17.28 18.64 14.51
C LEU A 26 -16.98 19.65 13.40
N VAL A 27 -16.79 19.18 12.17
CA VAL A 27 -16.62 20.07 11.00
C VAL A 27 -17.90 20.88 10.78
N LEU A 28 -19.08 20.26 10.86
CA LEU A 28 -20.34 20.99 10.74
C LEU A 28 -20.47 22.05 11.83
N ALA A 29 -20.18 21.73 13.10
CA ALA A 29 -20.21 22.69 14.21
C ALA A 29 -19.28 23.90 13.99
N VAL A 30 -18.06 23.66 13.50
CA VAL A 30 -17.05 24.71 13.32
C VAL A 30 -17.35 25.61 12.11
N PHE A 31 -17.81 25.02 11.00
CA PHE A 31 -17.92 25.74 9.71
C PHE A 31 -19.34 26.20 9.38
N PHE A 32 -20.39 25.52 9.87
CA PHE A 32 -21.77 25.87 9.51
C PHE A 32 -22.22 27.19 10.16
N VAL A 33 -21.93 27.37 11.45
CA VAL A 33 -22.31 28.58 12.19
C VAL A 33 -21.72 29.86 11.53
N PRO A 34 -20.40 29.94 11.25
CA PRO A 34 -19.84 31.12 10.59
C PRO A 34 -20.35 31.28 9.16
N LEU A 35 -20.45 30.18 8.40
CA LEU A 35 -20.91 30.24 7.01
C LEU A 35 -22.33 30.80 6.92
N TRP A 36 -23.25 30.30 7.75
CA TRP A 36 -24.62 30.75 7.76
C TRP A 36 -24.73 32.22 8.19
N LEU A 37 -24.04 32.61 9.27
CA LEU A 37 -24.07 33.99 9.75
C LEU A 37 -23.46 34.98 8.75
N CYS A 38 -22.34 34.62 8.11
CA CYS A 38 -21.77 35.42 7.02
C CYS A 38 -22.75 35.58 5.85
N LEU A 39 -23.43 34.49 5.45
CA LEU A 39 -24.40 34.54 4.35
C LEU A 39 -25.62 35.38 4.71
N ALA A 40 -26.17 35.23 5.92
CA ALA A 40 -27.28 36.04 6.40
C ALA A 40 -26.91 37.53 6.42
N HIS A 41 -25.68 37.85 6.85
CA HIS A 41 -25.19 39.23 6.89
C HIS A 41 -24.94 39.83 5.49
N LEU A 42 -24.35 39.04 4.58
CA LEU A 42 -23.94 39.53 3.25
C LEU A 42 -25.05 39.53 2.21
N VAL A 43 -26.00 38.59 2.30
CA VAL A 43 -26.99 38.34 1.23
C VAL A 43 -28.35 38.95 1.54
N LEU A 44 -28.75 39.02 2.81
CA LEU A 44 -30.09 39.50 3.17
C LEU A 44 -30.11 41.02 3.34
N PRO A 45 -31.14 41.69 2.81
CA PRO A 45 -31.29 43.13 2.97
C PRO A 45 -31.55 43.51 4.44
N ALA A 46 -31.17 44.73 4.81
CA ALA A 46 -31.40 45.29 6.14
C ALA A 46 -32.78 45.96 6.27
N ASP A 47 -33.77 45.53 5.48
CA ASP A 47 -35.10 46.12 5.50
C ASP A 47 -35.74 45.96 6.89
N PRO A 48 -36.38 47.00 7.44
CA PRO A 48 -36.94 46.94 8.79
C PRO A 48 -38.17 46.02 8.83
N VAL A 49 -38.13 45.04 9.72
CA VAL A 49 -39.23 44.11 9.98
C VAL A 49 -39.75 44.33 11.39
N LEU A 50 -41.07 44.22 11.54
CA LEU A 50 -41.72 44.23 12.84
C LEU A 50 -41.61 42.84 13.47
N PHE A 51 -40.94 42.76 14.61
CA PHE A 51 -40.88 41.56 15.43
C PHE A 51 -41.65 41.83 16.72
N LEU A 52 -42.69 41.04 17.01
CA LEU A 52 -43.44 41.19 18.25
C LEU A 52 -42.67 40.57 19.41
N LEU A 53 -41.96 41.41 20.16
CA LEU A 53 -41.20 40.98 21.33
C LEU A 53 -42.14 40.83 22.52
N ARG A 54 -42.62 39.60 22.73
CA ARG A 54 -43.57 39.28 23.81
C ARG A 54 -42.95 39.40 25.19
N ALA A 55 -41.63 39.28 25.31
CA ALA A 55 -40.92 39.57 26.56
C ALA A 55 -41.06 41.02 27.05
N ALA A 56 -41.37 41.96 26.15
CA ALA A 56 -41.60 43.37 26.46
C ALA A 56 -43.02 43.83 26.08
N ASP A 57 -43.90 42.87 25.70
CA ASP A 57 -45.23 43.03 25.13
C ASP A 57 -45.41 44.22 24.17
N ARG A 58 -44.42 44.42 23.28
CA ARG A 58 -44.42 45.50 22.29
C ARG A 58 -43.78 45.07 20.97
N PRO A 59 -44.24 45.60 19.82
CA PRO A 59 -43.55 45.41 18.56
C PRO A 59 -42.24 46.18 18.55
N VAL A 60 -41.16 45.52 18.11
CA VAL A 60 -39.84 46.10 17.96
C VAL A 60 -39.46 46.08 16.48
N ARG A 61 -38.92 47.19 15.97
CA ARG A 61 -38.39 47.27 14.60
C ARG A 61 -36.95 46.77 14.60
N LEU A 62 -36.67 45.75 13.80
CA LEU A 62 -35.35 45.15 13.65
C LEU A 62 -35.03 44.97 12.18
N ASP A 63 -33.75 45.08 11.83
CA ASP A 63 -33.31 44.77 10.47
C ASP A 63 -33.58 43.29 10.16
N ALA A 64 -34.12 43.00 8.96
CA ALA A 64 -34.41 41.63 8.53
C ALA A 64 -33.18 40.71 8.61
N ASN A 65 -32.01 41.22 8.25
CA ASN A 65 -30.75 40.48 8.38
C ASN A 65 -30.39 40.16 9.85
N ALA A 66 -30.70 41.03 10.82
CA ALA A 66 -30.45 40.77 12.24
C ALA A 66 -31.34 39.63 12.76
N VAL A 67 -32.62 39.62 12.37
CA VAL A 67 -33.55 38.54 12.72
C VAL A 67 -33.14 37.21 12.07
N ALA A 68 -32.65 37.26 10.82
CA ALA A 68 -32.13 36.09 10.10
C ALA A 68 -30.79 35.57 10.67
N GLU A 69 -29.91 36.44 11.15
CA GLU A 69 -28.68 36.08 11.86
C GLU A 69 -29.01 35.36 13.18
N LEU A 70 -29.93 35.90 13.99
CA LEU A 70 -30.32 35.31 15.27
C LEU A 70 -31.05 33.97 15.10
N SER A 71 -32.06 33.92 14.23
CA SER A 71 -32.76 32.67 13.90
C SER A 71 -31.80 31.65 13.25
N GLY A 72 -30.83 32.13 12.46
CA GLY A 72 -29.77 31.34 11.86
C GLY A 72 -28.77 30.73 12.84
N ALA A 73 -28.35 31.51 13.85
CA ALA A 73 -27.53 31.03 14.94
C ALA A 73 -28.26 29.92 15.71
N LEU A 74 -29.53 30.14 16.04
CA LEU A 74 -30.38 29.12 16.65
C LEU A 74 -30.52 27.89 15.76
N HIS A 75 -30.77 28.07 14.46
CA HIS A 75 -30.92 26.96 13.50
C HIS A 75 -29.67 26.11 13.41
N SER A 76 -28.50 26.76 13.40
CA SER A 76 -27.21 26.09 13.40
C SER A 76 -26.99 25.29 14.68
N LEU A 77 -27.34 25.84 15.84
CA LEU A 77 -27.19 25.17 17.12
C LEU A 77 -28.16 24.01 17.30
N THR A 78 -29.44 24.19 16.94
CA THR A 78 -30.46 23.14 17.04
C THR A 78 -30.12 21.96 16.14
N LEU A 79 -29.65 22.23 14.92
CA LEU A 79 -29.21 21.21 13.98
C LEU A 79 -27.94 20.50 14.47
N VAL A 80 -26.89 21.25 14.80
CA VAL A 80 -25.60 20.67 15.20
C VAL A 80 -25.72 19.87 16.50
N VAL A 81 -26.27 20.47 17.55
CA VAL A 81 -26.36 19.82 18.87
C VAL A 81 -27.41 18.71 18.87
N GLY A 82 -28.56 18.91 18.21
CA GLY A 82 -29.57 17.86 18.03
C GLY A 82 -29.03 16.65 17.27
N PHE A 83 -28.31 16.89 16.17
CA PHE A 83 -27.64 15.84 15.40
C PHE A 83 -26.58 15.10 16.21
N MET A 84 -25.71 15.86 16.88
CA MET A 84 -24.65 15.30 17.72
C MET A 84 -25.24 14.40 18.80
N MET A 85 -26.26 14.85 19.52
CA MET A 85 -26.86 14.07 20.58
C MET A 85 -27.64 12.86 20.07
N PHE A 86 -28.29 12.96 18.92
CA PHE A 86 -28.90 11.82 18.24
C PHE A 86 -27.88 10.72 17.92
N LEU A 87 -26.76 11.08 17.28
CA LEU A 87 -25.72 10.13 16.89
C LEU A 87 -25.02 9.50 18.10
N SER A 88 -24.71 10.30 19.11
CA SER A 88 -24.10 9.82 20.35
C SER A 88 -24.99 8.79 21.05
N THR A 89 -26.30 9.07 21.12
CA THR A 89 -27.27 8.21 21.81
C THR A 89 -27.53 6.92 21.04
N SER A 90 -27.75 7.00 19.73
CA SER A 90 -28.00 5.84 18.87
C SER A 90 -26.83 4.85 18.86
N ARG A 91 -25.60 5.34 18.69
CA ARG A 91 -24.39 4.50 18.69
C ARG A 91 -24.04 3.93 20.05
N SER A 92 -24.34 4.66 21.13
CA SER A 92 -24.10 4.19 22.50
C SER A 92 -25.17 3.20 23.01
N ALA A 93 -26.28 3.01 22.29
CA ALA A 93 -27.40 2.18 22.74
C ALA A 93 -27.03 0.72 23.02
N VAL A 94 -26.17 0.10 22.18
CA VAL A 94 -25.68 -1.28 22.40
C VAL A 94 -24.82 -1.37 23.66
N PHE A 95 -23.96 -0.37 23.88
CA PHE A 95 -23.09 -0.29 25.05
C PHE A 95 -23.91 -0.07 26.34
N TYR A 96 -24.91 0.80 26.30
CA TYR A 96 -25.80 1.05 27.44
C TYR A 96 -26.66 -0.17 27.79
N ARG A 97 -27.09 -0.96 26.79
CA ARG A 97 -27.72 -2.26 27.05
C ARG A 97 -26.76 -3.21 27.79
N ARG A 98 -25.49 -3.28 27.38
CA ARG A 98 -24.48 -4.11 28.05
C ARG A 98 -24.21 -3.68 29.49
N LEU A 99 -24.14 -2.37 29.75
CA LEU A 99 -23.99 -1.83 31.10
C LEU A 99 -25.21 -2.15 31.99
N ALA A 100 -26.42 -2.04 31.44
CA ALA A 100 -27.64 -2.42 32.14
C ALA A 100 -27.68 -3.93 32.46
N THR A 101 -27.28 -4.79 31.53
CA THR A 101 -27.18 -6.24 31.77
C THR A 101 -26.07 -6.61 32.76
N ALA A 102 -25.04 -5.77 32.90
CA ALA A 102 -23.96 -5.95 33.87
C ALA A 102 -24.30 -5.43 35.29
N GLY A 103 -25.55 -5.03 35.52
CA GLY A 103 -26.04 -4.58 36.84
C GLY A 103 -25.78 -3.11 37.17
N CYS A 104 -25.45 -2.25 36.19
CA CYS A 104 -25.45 -0.80 36.42
C CYS A 104 -26.91 -0.28 36.43
N PRO A 105 -27.32 0.50 37.44
CA PRO A 105 -28.68 1.05 37.52
C PRO A 105 -28.94 2.03 36.37
N ARG A 106 -30.10 1.90 35.71
CA ARG A 106 -30.46 2.72 34.54
C ARG A 106 -30.48 4.23 34.84
N SER A 107 -30.68 4.60 36.11
CA SER A 107 -30.61 5.99 36.58
C SER A 107 -29.23 6.65 36.42
N CYS A 108 -28.15 5.89 36.18
CA CYS A 108 -26.83 6.49 35.92
C CYS A 108 -26.64 6.94 34.45
N LEU A 109 -27.51 6.51 33.53
CA LEU A 109 -27.38 6.81 32.10
C LEU A 109 -27.94 8.19 31.74
N VAL A 110 -28.97 8.63 32.47
CA VAL A 110 -29.63 9.95 32.33
C VAL A 110 -28.67 11.10 32.64
N PRO A 111 -28.04 11.16 33.83
CA PRO A 111 -27.08 12.23 34.13
C PRO A 111 -25.85 12.14 33.22
N ALA A 112 -25.50 10.96 32.71
CA ALA A 112 -24.41 10.82 31.76
C ALA A 112 -24.72 11.50 30.42
N GLN A 113 -25.90 11.28 29.85
CA GLN A 113 -26.33 11.94 28.62
C GLN A 113 -26.60 13.44 28.83
N GLY A 114 -27.17 13.83 29.97
CA GLY A 114 -27.34 15.23 30.34
C GLY A 114 -26.00 15.97 30.48
N SER A 115 -24.99 15.33 31.08
CA SER A 115 -23.64 15.90 31.18
C SER A 115 -22.98 16.08 29.81
N VAL A 116 -23.15 15.12 28.91
CA VAL A 116 -22.62 15.19 27.54
C VAL A 116 -23.34 16.27 26.74
N LEU A 117 -24.67 16.37 26.88
CA LEU A 117 -25.47 17.43 26.27
C LEU A 117 -24.96 18.81 26.72
N LEU A 118 -24.81 19.04 28.02
CA LEU A 118 -24.31 20.31 28.56
C LEU A 118 -22.89 20.62 28.07
N MET A 119 -22.01 19.60 28.06
CA MET A 119 -20.63 19.74 27.60
C MET A 119 -20.52 20.16 26.13
N TRP A 120 -21.53 19.87 25.30
CA TRP A 120 -21.55 20.30 23.89
C TRP A 120 -22.39 21.55 23.66
N ALA A 121 -23.53 21.68 24.35
CA ALA A 121 -24.42 22.83 24.20
C ALA A 121 -23.72 24.13 24.62
N ALA A 122 -23.05 24.16 25.78
CA ALA A 122 -22.45 25.39 26.29
C ALA A 122 -21.29 25.92 25.43
N PRO A 123 -20.29 25.12 25.01
CA PRO A 123 -19.23 25.63 24.14
C PRO A 123 -19.70 26.00 22.74
N THR A 124 -20.65 25.25 22.17
CA THR A 124 -21.19 25.55 20.83
C THR A 124 -22.02 26.83 20.88
N ALA A 125 -22.83 27.03 21.92
CA ALA A 125 -23.57 28.26 22.14
C ALA A 125 -22.61 29.45 22.34
N ALA A 126 -21.57 29.32 23.18
CA ALA A 126 -20.57 30.36 23.35
C ALA A 126 -19.84 30.72 22.04
N TYR A 127 -19.53 29.72 21.21
CA TYR A 127 -18.95 29.92 19.89
C TYR A 127 -19.90 30.67 18.95
N ALA A 128 -21.18 30.29 18.91
CA ALA A 128 -22.18 30.98 18.13
C ALA A 128 -22.42 32.41 18.63
N THR A 129 -22.45 32.63 19.95
CA THR A 129 -22.52 33.98 20.54
C THR A 129 -21.34 34.83 20.10
N ALA A 130 -20.10 34.30 20.13
CA ALA A 130 -18.93 35.03 19.69
C ALA A 130 -19.02 35.46 18.21
N TRP A 131 -19.59 34.61 17.35
CA TRP A 131 -19.81 34.94 15.94
C TRP A 131 -20.95 35.93 15.72
N VAL A 132 -22.05 35.84 16.48
CA VAL A 132 -23.10 36.88 16.44
C VAL A 132 -22.51 38.21 16.91
N CYS A 133 -21.69 38.21 17.97
CA CYS A 133 -20.98 39.40 18.46
C CYS A 133 -19.98 39.99 17.46
N PHE A 134 -19.51 39.19 16.49
CA PHE A 134 -18.63 39.69 15.42
C PHE A 134 -19.37 40.60 14.45
N PHE A 135 -20.64 40.30 14.16
CA PHE A 135 -21.48 41.09 13.25
C PHE A 135 -22.33 42.14 13.98
N ARG A 136 -22.65 41.92 15.26
CA ARG A 136 -23.57 42.75 16.05
C ARG A 136 -23.02 43.02 17.43
N GLN A 137 -23.40 44.16 18.01
CA GLN A 137 -23.12 44.46 19.42
C GLN A 137 -24.41 44.27 20.22
N PRO A 138 -24.67 43.08 20.80
CA PRO A 138 -25.87 42.88 21.62
C PRO A 138 -25.77 43.71 22.91
N GLU A 139 -26.90 44.25 23.37
CA GLU A 139 -26.97 44.99 24.63
C GLU A 139 -26.63 44.09 25.83
N ARG A 140 -26.98 42.80 25.75
CA ARG A 140 -26.76 41.80 26.79
C ARG A 140 -26.18 40.50 26.22
N VAL A 141 -24.85 40.43 26.12
CA VAL A 141 -24.12 39.24 25.64
C VAL A 141 -24.44 37.99 26.48
N ASP A 142 -24.63 38.16 27.79
CA ASP A 142 -24.96 37.10 28.73
C ASP A 142 -26.34 36.49 28.47
N VAL A 143 -27.34 37.34 28.17
CA VAL A 143 -28.69 36.89 27.79
C VAL A 143 -28.68 36.19 26.44
N LEU A 144 -27.91 36.70 25.48
CA LEU A 144 -27.74 36.06 24.17
C LEU A 144 -27.11 34.67 24.30
N ALA A 145 -26.04 34.54 25.10
CA ALA A 145 -25.40 33.25 25.38
C ALA A 145 -26.36 32.27 26.08
N ALA A 146 -27.15 32.75 27.04
CA ALA A 146 -28.17 31.95 27.71
C ALA A 146 -29.25 31.48 26.73
N ALA A 147 -29.76 32.36 25.87
CA ALA A 147 -30.77 32.05 24.87
C ALA A 147 -30.31 30.97 23.88
N LEU A 148 -29.11 31.14 23.32
CA LEU A 148 -28.50 30.17 22.41
C LEU A 148 -28.22 28.81 23.09
N CYS A 149 -27.78 28.83 24.35
CA CYS A 149 -27.55 27.62 25.14
C CYS A 149 -28.87 26.87 25.41
N VAL A 150 -29.93 27.59 25.80
CA VAL A 150 -31.26 27.00 26.02
C VAL A 150 -31.81 26.38 24.73
N GLY A 151 -31.69 27.06 23.58
CA GLY A 151 -32.08 26.50 22.28
C GLY A 151 -31.32 25.22 21.93
N ALA A 152 -30.00 25.19 22.18
CA ALA A 152 -29.18 23.99 22.02
C ALA A 152 -29.58 22.84 22.95
N LEU A 153 -29.97 23.13 24.20
CA LEU A 153 -30.44 22.13 25.16
C LEU A 153 -31.77 21.50 24.74
N VAL A 154 -32.73 22.32 24.28
CA VAL A 154 -34.05 21.86 23.80
C VAL A 154 -33.89 20.86 22.66
N TYR A 155 -33.15 21.23 21.62
CA TYR A 155 -32.99 20.36 20.45
C TYR A 155 -31.98 19.24 20.64
N GLY A 156 -31.01 19.41 21.54
CA GLY A 156 -30.18 18.32 22.03
C GLY A 156 -31.02 17.25 22.75
N ALA A 157 -31.96 17.64 23.62
CA ALA A 157 -32.90 16.73 24.26
C ALA A 157 -33.86 16.07 23.25
N ALA A 158 -34.36 16.83 22.26
CA ALA A 158 -35.14 16.28 21.14
C ALA A 158 -34.36 15.21 20.36
N GLY A 159 -33.06 15.45 20.09
CA GLY A 159 -32.17 14.49 19.44
C GLY A 159 -32.00 13.19 20.25
N ILE A 160 -31.88 13.28 21.57
CA ILE A 160 -31.86 12.10 22.47
C ILE A 160 -33.18 11.34 22.37
N LEU A 161 -34.33 12.03 22.46
CA LEU A 161 -35.66 11.43 22.35
C LEU A 161 -35.87 10.72 21.00
N LEU A 162 -35.49 11.36 19.90
CA LEU A 162 -35.62 10.77 18.57
C LEU A 162 -34.71 9.55 18.39
N ALA A 163 -33.52 9.55 18.99
CA ALA A 163 -32.63 8.39 19.00
C ALA A 163 -33.22 7.21 19.78
N THR A 164 -34.06 7.46 20.79
CA THR A 164 -34.75 6.39 21.51
C THR A 164 -36.01 5.91 20.80
N LEU A 165 -36.67 6.75 19.98
CA LEU A 165 -37.88 6.41 19.23
C LEU A 165 -37.61 5.74 17.88
N THR A 166 -36.61 6.19 17.14
CA THR A 166 -36.35 5.72 15.77
C THR A 166 -35.49 4.46 15.73
N ARG A 167 -35.69 3.63 14.69
CA ARG A 167 -34.86 2.42 14.44
C ARG A 167 -33.78 2.66 13.38
N SER A 168 -33.97 3.68 12.53
CA SER A 168 -33.07 4.05 11.45
C SER A 168 -32.34 5.35 11.80
N GLU A 169 -31.00 5.34 11.72
CA GLU A 169 -30.16 6.52 11.93
C GLU A 169 -30.53 7.65 10.95
N LEU A 170 -30.80 7.30 9.70
CA LEU A 170 -31.16 8.27 8.66
C LEU A 170 -32.53 8.91 8.93
N ALA A 171 -33.51 8.09 9.33
CA ALA A 171 -34.86 8.59 9.60
C ALA A 171 -34.86 9.56 10.79
N GLY A 172 -34.20 9.19 11.89
CA GLY A 172 -34.14 10.06 13.07
C GLY A 172 -33.34 11.34 12.84
N LEU A 173 -32.27 11.28 12.04
CA LEU A 173 -31.54 12.47 11.59
C LEU A 173 -32.45 13.41 10.77
N PHE A 174 -33.13 12.87 9.77
CA PHE A 174 -34.02 13.66 8.92
C PHE A 174 -35.14 14.29 9.75
N THR A 175 -35.74 13.54 10.68
CA THR A 175 -36.79 14.06 11.56
C THR A 175 -36.30 15.19 12.46
N VAL A 176 -35.14 15.06 13.12
CA VAL A 176 -34.66 16.14 14.02
C VAL A 176 -34.35 17.42 13.23
N THR A 177 -33.80 17.28 12.03
CA THR A 177 -33.50 18.42 11.15
C THR A 177 -34.76 19.10 10.64
N VAL A 178 -35.74 18.33 10.14
CA VAL A 178 -36.99 18.91 9.62
C VAL A 178 -37.80 19.58 10.73
N VAL A 179 -37.92 18.95 11.90
CA VAL A 179 -38.64 19.54 13.04
C VAL A 179 -37.98 20.84 13.48
N GLY A 180 -36.66 20.87 13.61
CA GLY A 180 -35.93 22.09 13.98
C GLY A 180 -35.97 23.20 12.93
N PHE A 181 -36.02 22.83 11.65
CA PHE A 181 -36.20 23.78 10.56
C PHE A 181 -37.60 24.40 10.57
N VAL A 182 -38.64 23.57 10.67
CA VAL A 182 -40.04 24.04 10.70
C VAL A 182 -40.28 24.95 11.90
N ASP A 183 -39.81 24.55 13.08
CA ASP A 183 -39.95 25.32 14.32
C ASP A 183 -39.41 26.76 14.17
N LEU A 184 -38.13 26.89 13.82
CA LEU A 184 -37.48 28.21 13.73
C LEU A 184 -37.94 29.03 12.52
N THR A 185 -38.34 28.38 11.43
CA THR A 185 -38.86 29.09 10.24
C THR A 185 -40.22 29.71 10.55
N LEU A 186 -41.10 29.02 11.26
CA LEU A 186 -42.41 29.55 11.68
C LEU A 186 -42.29 30.74 12.63
N GLN A 187 -41.18 30.85 13.36
CA GLN A 187 -40.91 31.95 14.30
C GLN A 187 -40.22 33.17 13.67
N ASN A 188 -39.72 33.05 12.44
CA ASN A 188 -38.97 34.12 11.78
C ASN A 188 -39.93 34.98 10.93
N PRO A 189 -40.18 36.25 11.27
CA PRO A 189 -41.08 37.12 10.49
C PRO A 189 -40.62 37.41 9.06
N VAL A 190 -39.34 37.20 8.75
CA VAL A 190 -38.81 37.28 7.37
C VAL A 190 -39.32 36.10 6.52
N ALA A 191 -39.48 34.93 7.13
CA ALA A 191 -39.91 33.71 6.44
C ALA A 191 -41.41 33.40 6.61
N ASN A 192 -42.02 33.91 7.68
CA ASN A 192 -43.42 33.71 8.02
C ASN A 192 -44.05 35.03 8.47
N SER A 193 -44.88 35.64 7.63
CA SER A 193 -45.62 36.87 7.98
C SER A 193 -46.58 36.69 9.16
N CYS A 194 -46.91 35.45 9.53
CA CYS A 194 -47.76 35.11 10.67
C CYS A 194 -46.96 34.65 11.91
N ALA A 195 -45.69 35.07 12.05
CA ALA A 195 -44.84 34.70 13.18
C ALA A 195 -45.41 35.09 14.56
N ASP A 196 -46.36 36.04 14.60
CA ASP A 196 -47.00 36.53 15.83
C ASP A 196 -48.19 35.68 16.31
N SER A 197 -48.50 34.59 15.60
CA SER A 197 -49.60 33.69 15.91
C SER A 197 -49.48 33.10 17.34
N PRO A 198 -50.58 32.99 18.10
CA PRO A 198 -50.56 32.39 19.44
C PRO A 198 -50.09 30.93 19.43
N VAL A 199 -50.23 30.22 18.31
CA VAL A 199 -49.82 28.82 18.15
C VAL A 199 -48.29 28.68 18.16
N VAL A 200 -47.58 29.68 17.65
CA VAL A 200 -46.10 29.68 17.57
C VAL A 200 -45.45 29.65 18.96
N ARG A 201 -46.17 30.10 20.00
CA ARG A 201 -45.73 30.05 21.40
C ARG A 201 -45.56 28.64 21.96
N LEU A 202 -46.25 27.67 21.37
CA LEU A 202 -46.18 26.26 21.75
C LEU A 202 -44.94 25.57 21.17
N LEU A 203 -44.15 26.26 20.34
CA LEU A 203 -43.00 25.65 19.70
C LEU A 203 -41.78 25.59 20.65
N PRO A 204 -40.97 24.50 20.58
CA PRO A 204 -39.85 24.30 21.51
C PRO A 204 -38.78 25.40 21.50
N ALA A 205 -38.47 26.00 20.35
CA ALA A 205 -37.47 27.07 20.26
C ALA A 205 -37.99 28.47 20.65
N TYR A 206 -39.30 28.62 20.92
CA TYR A 206 -39.94 29.93 21.10
C TYR A 206 -39.30 30.79 22.18
N GLY A 207 -39.05 30.20 23.36
CA GLY A 207 -38.38 30.89 24.46
C GLY A 207 -36.98 31.37 24.08
N ALA A 208 -36.20 30.53 23.39
CA ALA A 208 -34.85 30.86 22.96
C ALA A 208 -34.83 31.99 21.90
N MET A 209 -35.77 31.99 20.96
CA MET A 209 -35.89 33.04 19.94
C MET A 209 -36.26 34.39 20.55
N GLN A 210 -37.28 34.43 21.41
CA GLN A 210 -37.69 35.65 22.10
C GLN A 210 -36.56 36.21 23.00
N SER A 211 -35.82 35.32 23.69
CA SER A 211 -34.68 35.74 24.50
C SER A 211 -33.49 36.22 23.68
N ALA A 212 -33.22 35.63 22.52
CA ALA A 212 -32.14 36.06 21.63
C ALA A 212 -32.42 37.43 21.01
N VAL A 213 -33.67 37.67 20.59
CA VAL A 213 -34.11 38.98 20.08
C VAL A 213 -34.07 40.04 21.19
N SER A 214 -34.59 39.71 22.38
CA SER A 214 -34.52 40.59 23.55
C SER A 214 -33.08 41.00 23.87
N ALA A 215 -32.11 40.10 23.79
CA ALA A 215 -30.70 40.40 24.07
C ALA A 215 -30.07 41.43 23.12
N VAL A 216 -30.60 41.55 21.90
CA VAL A 216 -30.15 42.51 20.88
C VAL A 216 -30.94 43.81 20.93
N SER A 217 -32.20 43.77 21.34
CA SER A 217 -33.11 44.90 21.22
C SER A 217 -33.55 45.56 22.54
N THR A 218 -33.25 44.93 23.68
CA THR A 218 -33.67 45.39 25.01
C THR A 218 -32.63 45.05 26.09
N GLY A 219 -32.39 45.95 27.03
CA GLY A 219 -31.47 45.72 28.14
C GLY A 219 -32.00 44.80 29.24
N GLY A 220 -33.26 44.34 29.14
CA GLY A 220 -33.94 43.51 30.14
C GLY A 220 -33.65 42.02 29.97
N THR A 221 -33.74 41.26 31.07
CA THR A 221 -33.57 39.81 31.07
C THR A 221 -34.93 39.10 30.99
N PRO A 222 -35.27 38.40 29.90
CA PRO A 222 -36.58 37.79 29.69
C PRO A 222 -36.70 36.43 30.40
N TRP A 223 -36.73 36.44 31.73
CA TRP A 223 -36.67 35.23 32.56
C TRP A 223 -37.75 34.20 32.24
N GLU A 224 -38.99 34.65 32.00
CA GLU A 224 -40.10 33.76 31.66
C GLU A 224 -39.83 32.93 30.40
N HIS A 225 -39.20 33.53 29.40
CA HIS A 225 -38.93 32.89 28.11
C HIS A 225 -37.71 31.96 28.18
N LEU A 226 -36.69 32.32 28.97
CA LEU A 226 -35.57 31.42 29.28
C LEU A 226 -36.05 30.20 30.08
N LEU A 227 -36.90 30.41 31.08
CA LEU A 227 -37.51 29.34 31.88
C LEU A 227 -38.42 28.45 31.04
N LEU A 228 -39.17 29.01 30.09
CA LEU A 228 -39.98 28.24 29.14
C LEU A 228 -39.12 27.32 28.26
N GLY A 229 -37.97 27.80 27.77
CA GLY A 229 -37.05 26.95 27.02
C GLY A 229 -36.41 25.85 27.87
N LEU A 230 -36.04 26.15 29.12
CA LEU A 230 -35.55 25.13 30.07
C LEU A 230 -36.64 24.09 30.40
N TRP A 231 -37.89 24.53 30.52
CA TRP A 231 -39.05 23.65 30.71
C TRP A 231 -39.19 22.69 29.53
N TRP A 232 -39.10 23.18 28.29
CA TRP A 232 -39.12 22.32 27.10
C TRP A 232 -37.96 21.30 27.08
N ALA A 233 -36.75 21.72 27.42
CA ALA A 233 -35.60 20.82 27.52
C ALA A 233 -35.81 19.73 28.58
N ALA A 234 -36.42 20.07 29.72
CA ALA A 234 -36.76 19.13 30.78
C ALA A 234 -37.84 18.13 30.35
N VAL A 235 -38.93 18.61 29.72
CA VAL A 235 -40.03 17.77 29.21
C VAL A 235 -39.52 16.76 28.19
N LEU A 236 -38.72 17.21 27.21
CA LEU A 236 -38.15 16.33 26.17
C LEU A 236 -37.17 15.31 26.76
N SER A 237 -36.36 15.71 27.74
CA SER A 237 -35.45 14.81 28.45
C SER A 237 -36.19 13.75 29.26
N LEU A 238 -37.29 14.14 29.92
CA LEU A 238 -38.15 13.22 30.67
C LEU A 238 -38.85 12.23 29.72
N ALA A 239 -39.39 12.70 28.59
CA ALA A 239 -39.97 11.85 27.56
C ALA A 239 -38.95 10.84 27.02
N ALA A 240 -37.72 11.29 26.75
CA ALA A 240 -36.64 10.41 26.27
C ALA A 240 -36.33 9.31 27.29
N LEU A 241 -36.33 9.66 28.59
CA LEU A 241 -36.13 8.72 29.68
C LEU A 241 -37.25 7.68 29.77
N VAL A 242 -38.52 8.10 29.71
CA VAL A 242 -39.68 7.21 29.76
C VAL A 242 -39.68 6.22 28.59
N VAL A 243 -39.40 6.69 27.37
CA VAL A 243 -39.29 5.83 26.19
C VAL A 243 -38.12 4.84 26.33
N PHE A 244 -36.98 5.30 26.84
CA PHE A 244 -35.80 4.46 27.06
C PHE A 244 -36.06 3.37 28.10
N THR A 245 -36.73 3.68 29.22
CA THR A 245 -37.07 2.69 30.24
C THR A 245 -38.10 1.69 29.73
N ALA A 246 -39.13 2.13 29.02
CA ALA A 246 -40.15 1.26 28.41
C ALA A 246 -39.54 0.28 27.40
N ARG A 247 -38.63 0.74 26.52
CA ARG A 247 -37.98 -0.12 25.51
C ARG A 247 -36.95 -1.10 26.09
N THR A 248 -36.45 -0.84 27.29
CA THR A 248 -35.41 -1.68 27.93
C THR A 248 -35.97 -2.57 29.05
N GLY A 249 -37.23 -2.40 29.43
CA GLY A 249 -37.94 -3.21 30.41
C GLY A 249 -38.87 -4.23 29.76
N GLY A 250 -38.34 -5.34 29.24
CA GLY A 250 -39.18 -6.43 28.75
C GLY A 250 -38.51 -7.37 27.76
N ARG A 251 -37.62 -8.24 28.25
CA ARG A 251 -37.34 -9.56 27.66
C ARG A 251 -36.56 -10.39 28.69
N LYS A 252 -37.25 -11.34 29.33
CA LYS A 252 -36.62 -12.40 30.13
C LYS A 252 -35.58 -13.09 29.24
N ALA A 253 -34.35 -13.20 29.74
CA ALA A 253 -33.26 -13.87 29.05
C ALA A 253 -33.61 -15.35 28.85
N ALA A 254 -33.46 -15.85 27.62
CA ALA A 254 -33.47 -17.29 27.35
C ALA A 254 -32.15 -17.91 27.87
N PRO A 255 -32.15 -19.17 28.37
CA PRO A 255 -30.96 -19.76 28.97
C PRO A 255 -29.92 -20.09 27.89
N ALA A 256 -28.67 -19.70 28.13
CA ALA A 256 -27.55 -20.04 27.26
C ALA A 256 -27.27 -21.55 27.34
N ALA A 257 -27.33 -22.23 26.18
CA ALA A 257 -26.93 -23.62 26.05
C ALA A 257 -25.41 -23.76 26.35
N ARG A 258 -25.11 -24.59 27.35
CA ARG A 258 -23.75 -25.02 27.71
C ARG A 258 -23.17 -25.90 26.60
N ARG A 259 -21.91 -25.68 26.25
CA ARG A 259 -21.02 -26.71 25.69
C ARG A 259 -19.67 -26.68 26.43
N PRO A 260 -18.99 -27.84 26.53
CA PRO A 260 -18.18 -28.17 27.69
C PRO A 260 -16.71 -27.80 27.53
N VAL A 261 -16.08 -27.57 28.68
CA VAL A 261 -14.62 -27.45 28.86
C VAL A 261 -14.05 -28.84 29.14
N PRO A 262 -12.90 -29.16 28.54
CA PRO A 262 -11.78 -29.71 29.30
C PRO A 262 -10.49 -28.96 28.88
N GLY A 263 -9.46 -28.73 29.68
CA GLY A 263 -9.03 -29.06 31.03
C GLY A 263 -7.66 -28.34 31.17
N GLY A 264 -7.31 -27.85 32.35
CA GLY A 264 -6.28 -26.81 32.50
C GLY A 264 -4.82 -27.27 32.33
N SER A 265 -3.92 -26.31 32.16
CA SER A 265 -2.71 -26.18 32.98
C SER A 265 -1.96 -24.87 32.68
N ALA A 266 -1.34 -24.36 33.75
CA ALA A 266 -0.17 -23.50 33.83
C ALA A 266 -0.13 -22.14 33.10
N ARG A 267 -0.13 -21.11 33.96
CA ARG A 267 0.60 -19.84 33.83
C ARG A 267 1.76 -19.88 32.81
N GLU A 268 1.78 -18.89 31.93
CA GLU A 268 3.00 -18.14 31.65
C GLU A 268 2.64 -16.68 31.37
N ARG A 269 3.29 -15.77 32.10
CA ARG A 269 3.19 -14.33 31.90
C ARG A 269 4.07 -14.00 30.70
N SER A 270 3.50 -13.45 29.63
CA SER A 270 4.27 -12.65 28.68
C SER A 270 3.59 -11.30 28.45
N SER A 271 4.43 -10.28 28.51
CA SER A 271 4.18 -8.85 28.49
C SER A 271 3.38 -8.39 27.26
N GLY A 272 2.19 -7.82 27.48
CA GLY A 272 1.45 -7.10 26.44
C GLY A 272 2.05 -5.72 26.14
N PRO A 273 1.94 -5.19 24.90
CA PRO A 273 2.35 -3.81 24.61
C PRO A 273 1.31 -2.80 25.13
N GLY A 274 1.83 -1.72 25.71
CA GLY A 274 1.08 -0.69 26.44
C GLY A 274 0.21 0.28 25.61
N PRO A 275 -0.37 1.30 26.26
CA PRO A 275 -1.52 2.05 25.79
C PRO A 275 -1.10 3.21 24.85
N ALA A 276 -0.68 2.90 23.63
CA ALA A 276 -0.41 3.91 22.60
C ALA A 276 -1.29 3.78 21.33
N ASP A 277 -2.13 2.75 21.23
CA ASP A 277 -2.70 2.32 19.94
C ASP A 277 -4.16 2.70 19.70
N ARG A 278 -4.56 3.94 20.02
CA ARG A 278 -5.92 4.44 19.73
C ARG A 278 -5.92 5.83 19.09
N SER A 279 -5.40 5.93 17.87
CA SER A 279 -5.57 7.10 17.00
C SER A 279 -6.32 6.72 15.70
N PRO A 280 -7.32 7.50 15.21
CA PRO A 280 -8.20 7.10 14.08
C PRO A 280 -7.55 7.06 12.69
N GLY A 281 -6.22 7.12 12.61
CA GLY A 281 -5.42 6.95 11.40
C GLY A 281 -4.06 6.33 11.69
N GLY A 282 -3.96 5.58 12.80
CA GLY A 282 -2.72 5.01 13.31
C GLY A 282 -2.14 3.89 12.43
N PRO A 283 -0.89 3.47 12.73
CA PRO A 283 -0.21 2.36 12.04
C PRO A 283 -1.05 1.07 12.04
N ALA A 284 -1.85 0.83 13.08
CA ALA A 284 -2.78 -0.31 13.17
C ALA A 284 -3.80 -0.37 12.03
N ARG A 285 -4.23 0.77 11.44
CA ARG A 285 -5.10 0.76 10.26
C ARG A 285 -4.33 0.36 9.00
N ALA A 286 -3.09 0.84 8.85
CA ALA A 286 -2.23 0.48 7.73
C ALA A 286 -1.91 -1.02 7.74
N TYR A 287 -1.51 -1.56 8.90
CA TYR A 287 -1.23 -3.00 9.07
C TYR A 287 -2.45 -3.87 8.79
N ARG A 288 -3.65 -3.49 9.28
CA ARG A 288 -4.89 -4.24 8.94
C ARG A 288 -5.20 -4.24 7.45
N LEU A 289 -5.07 -3.09 6.79
CA LEU A 289 -5.34 -2.99 5.35
C LEU A 289 -4.30 -3.73 4.50
N ALA A 290 -3.07 -3.85 5.00
CA ALA A 290 -2.02 -4.66 4.39
C ALA A 290 -2.09 -6.16 4.76
N GLY A 291 -3.03 -6.58 5.62
CA GLY A 291 -3.13 -7.97 6.07
C GLY A 291 -2.00 -8.44 6.98
N ILE A 292 -1.34 -7.53 7.71
CA ILE A 292 -0.22 -7.83 8.62
C ILE A 292 -0.78 -8.14 10.03
N THR A 293 -0.93 -9.43 10.31
CA THR A 293 -1.50 -9.95 11.56
C THR A 293 -0.44 -10.37 12.57
N ASP A 294 0.69 -10.92 12.10
CA ASP A 294 1.81 -11.42 12.90
C ASP A 294 2.46 -10.32 13.76
N PRO A 295 2.61 -10.51 15.09
CA PRO A 295 3.24 -9.55 15.99
C PRO A 295 4.72 -9.27 15.70
N GLU A 296 5.51 -10.27 15.32
CA GLU A 296 6.96 -10.16 15.10
C GLU A 296 7.23 -9.40 13.81
N VAL A 297 6.55 -9.77 12.73
CA VAL A 297 6.59 -9.05 11.45
C VAL A 297 6.12 -7.60 11.63
N ARG A 298 5.05 -7.37 12.42
CA ARG A 298 4.58 -6.02 12.73
C ARG A 298 5.63 -5.21 13.50
N ALA A 299 6.36 -5.82 14.43
CA ALA A 299 7.44 -5.15 15.14
C ALA A 299 8.56 -4.73 14.18
N GLY A 300 8.86 -5.56 13.18
CA GLY A 300 9.75 -5.24 12.08
C GLY A 300 9.31 -4.04 11.25
N TYR A 301 8.05 -4.02 10.78
CA TYR A 301 7.52 -2.86 10.05
C TYR A 301 7.51 -1.58 10.89
N GLU A 302 7.29 -1.69 12.21
CA GLU A 302 7.35 -0.55 13.11
C GLU A 302 8.79 -0.05 13.31
N ALA A 303 9.80 -0.95 13.32
CA ALA A 303 11.20 -0.58 13.30
C ALA A 303 11.55 0.20 12.02
N CYS A 304 11.13 -0.31 10.86
CA CYS A 304 11.29 0.35 9.57
C CYS A 304 10.60 1.72 9.54
N ARG A 305 9.36 1.81 10.03
CA ARG A 305 8.61 3.07 10.15
C ARG A 305 9.33 4.10 11.03
N ARG A 306 9.97 3.67 12.13
CA ARG A 306 10.77 4.56 12.98
C ARG A 306 12.01 5.07 12.25
N LEU A 307 12.69 4.21 11.47
CA LEU A 307 13.81 4.61 10.62
C LEU A 307 13.38 5.67 9.60
N VAL A 308 12.29 5.42 8.86
CA VAL A 308 11.75 6.38 7.87
C VAL A 308 11.24 7.68 8.51
N ARG A 309 10.78 7.64 9.77
CA ARG A 309 10.39 8.87 10.48
C ARG A 309 11.57 9.69 10.98
N ARG A 310 12.68 9.03 11.31
CA ARG A 310 13.94 9.64 11.73
C ARG A 310 14.79 10.08 10.55
N SER A 311 14.51 9.55 9.35
CA SER A 311 15.15 9.94 8.10
C SER A 311 14.66 11.30 7.59
N ARG A 312 14.98 11.64 6.34
CA ARG A 312 14.68 12.94 5.73
C ARG A 312 13.17 13.21 5.70
N ARG A 313 12.78 14.47 5.92
CA ARG A 313 11.36 14.90 6.00
C ARG A 313 10.60 14.61 4.71
N LEU A 314 11.26 14.73 3.56
CA LEU A 314 10.68 14.46 2.26
C LEU A 314 10.33 12.96 2.10
N ASP A 315 11.24 12.05 2.42
CA ASP A 315 11.01 10.59 2.35
C ASP A 315 9.78 10.19 3.18
N SER A 316 9.71 10.69 4.42
CA SER A 316 8.58 10.47 5.32
C SER A 316 7.28 11.09 4.80
N ALA A 317 7.36 12.19 4.06
CA ALA A 317 6.20 12.85 3.44
C ALA A 317 5.70 12.06 2.22
N ILE A 318 6.59 11.55 1.38
CA ILE A 318 6.28 10.72 0.20
C ILE A 318 5.42 9.52 0.62
N VAL A 319 5.85 8.74 1.63
CA VAL A 319 5.10 7.57 2.11
C VAL A 319 3.70 7.94 2.62
N GLN A 320 3.49 9.15 3.14
CA GLN A 320 2.18 9.60 3.61
C GLN A 320 1.19 9.92 2.49
N LEU A 321 1.68 10.15 1.27
CA LEU A 321 0.85 10.40 0.09
C LEU A 321 0.29 9.10 -0.50
N PHE A 322 0.90 7.95 -0.23
CA PHE A 322 0.39 6.65 -0.68
C PHE A 322 -0.80 6.12 0.17
N PRO A 323 -1.65 5.24 -0.41
CA PRO A 323 -2.74 4.58 0.28
C PRO A 323 -2.28 3.87 1.57
N PRO A 324 -3.08 3.86 2.64
CA PRO A 324 -2.67 3.26 3.92
C PRO A 324 -2.24 1.79 3.84
N GLY A 325 -2.79 0.99 2.92
CA GLY A 325 -2.42 -0.42 2.74
C GLY A 325 -1.02 -0.62 2.13
N LEU A 326 -0.52 0.34 1.34
CA LEU A 326 0.80 0.28 0.70
C LEU A 326 1.92 0.87 1.56
N ARG A 327 1.60 1.57 2.66
CA ARG A 327 2.62 2.22 3.50
C ARG A 327 3.57 1.25 4.18
N PRO A 328 3.13 0.07 4.68
CA PRO A 328 4.04 -0.91 5.26
C PRO A 328 5.12 -1.37 4.26
N LEU A 329 4.75 -1.67 3.02
CA LEU A 329 5.68 -1.99 1.93
C LEU A 329 6.77 -0.91 1.80
N LEU A 330 6.36 0.34 1.64
CA LEU A 330 7.28 1.47 1.53
C LEU A 330 8.13 1.64 2.80
N TRP A 331 7.59 1.40 4.00
CA TRP A 331 8.38 1.43 5.23
C TRP A 331 9.48 0.38 5.20
N ALA A 332 9.16 -0.88 4.89
CA ALA A 332 10.15 -1.96 4.84
C ALA A 332 11.28 -1.67 3.84
N MET A 333 10.94 -1.19 2.64
CA MET A 333 11.91 -0.86 1.59
C MET A 333 12.84 0.29 1.98
N TYR A 334 12.27 1.45 2.33
CA TYR A 334 13.07 2.60 2.78
C TYR A 334 13.83 2.27 4.07
N GLY A 335 13.25 1.46 4.96
CA GLY A 335 13.90 0.99 6.18
C GLY A 335 15.17 0.20 5.88
N TYR A 336 15.10 -0.75 4.93
CA TYR A 336 16.24 -1.55 4.51
C TYR A 336 17.32 -0.71 3.82
N GLY A 337 16.95 0.15 2.86
CA GLY A 337 17.90 1.07 2.21
C GLY A 337 18.62 1.96 3.23
N ARG A 338 17.92 2.46 4.24
CA ARG A 338 18.52 3.25 5.34
C ARG A 338 19.45 2.43 6.23
N THR A 339 19.18 1.14 6.42
CA THR A 339 20.09 0.25 7.13
C THR A 339 21.38 0.04 6.33
N LEU A 340 21.29 -0.17 5.01
CA LEU A 340 22.47 -0.30 4.15
C LEU A 340 23.29 1.00 4.10
N ASP A 341 22.65 2.14 3.92
CA ASP A 341 23.26 3.48 3.98
C ASP A 341 24.01 3.70 5.30
N GLY A 342 23.39 3.36 6.44
CA GLY A 342 24.04 3.46 7.75
C GLY A 342 25.24 2.51 7.94
N VAL A 343 25.26 1.37 7.24
CA VAL A 343 26.40 0.45 7.22
C VAL A 343 27.52 0.98 6.32
N ALA A 344 27.16 1.53 5.16
CA ALA A 344 28.08 2.10 4.19
C ALA A 344 28.80 3.36 4.71
N ASP A 345 28.12 4.15 5.55
CA ASP A 345 28.62 5.41 6.11
C ASP A 345 29.18 5.29 7.54
N ALA A 346 29.47 4.07 8.03
CA ALA A 346 29.98 3.87 9.38
C ALA A 346 31.32 4.60 9.60
N PRO A 347 31.40 5.62 10.48
CA PRO A 347 32.54 6.56 10.52
C PRO A 347 33.83 5.95 11.08
N ASP A 348 33.73 4.88 11.85
CA ASP A 348 34.86 4.26 12.55
C ASP A 348 35.48 3.08 11.79
N ASP A 349 34.98 2.76 10.59
CA ASP A 349 35.45 1.64 9.77
C ASP A 349 36.20 2.10 8.50
N THR A 350 37.18 1.30 8.07
CA THR A 350 37.86 1.49 6.79
C THR A 350 36.91 1.22 5.61
N PRO A 351 37.10 1.86 4.44
CA PRO A 351 36.23 1.66 3.27
C PRO A 351 36.02 0.18 2.90
N ARG A 352 37.11 -0.61 2.98
CA ARG A 352 37.07 -2.06 2.76
C ARG A 352 36.18 -2.79 3.77
N ARG A 353 36.26 -2.48 5.06
CA ARG A 353 35.41 -3.09 6.11
C ARG A 353 33.94 -2.71 5.94
N ARG A 354 33.64 -1.47 5.55
CA ARG A 354 32.26 -1.04 5.27
C ARG A 354 31.68 -1.82 4.09
N ALA A 355 32.43 -1.96 3.00
CA ALA A 355 32.04 -2.76 1.85
C ALA A 355 31.82 -4.26 2.19
N GLU A 356 32.70 -4.84 3.02
CA GLU A 356 32.54 -6.21 3.52
C GLU A 356 31.26 -6.39 4.36
N ARG A 357 30.96 -5.42 5.24
CA ARG A 357 29.72 -5.41 6.04
C ARG A 357 28.45 -5.24 5.21
N VAL A 358 28.46 -4.36 4.20
CA VAL A 358 27.36 -4.25 3.24
C VAL A 358 27.13 -5.58 2.53
N GLY A 359 28.22 -6.22 2.06
CA GLY A 359 28.15 -7.55 1.45
C GLY A 359 27.64 -8.64 2.38
N ALA A 360 27.99 -8.60 3.67
CA ALA A 360 27.46 -9.53 4.67
C ALA A 360 25.95 -9.31 4.91
N HIS A 361 25.49 -8.06 4.96
CA HIS A 361 24.07 -7.74 5.12
C HIS A 361 23.23 -8.19 3.92
N SER A 362 23.79 -8.09 2.71
CA SER A 362 23.17 -8.59 1.48
C SER A 362 23.06 -10.12 1.46
N ARG A 363 24.14 -10.85 1.77
CA ARG A 363 24.11 -12.32 1.88
C ARG A 363 23.11 -12.80 2.93
N ALA A 364 23.05 -12.12 4.09
CA ALA A 364 22.08 -12.45 5.13
C ALA A 364 20.64 -12.27 4.63
N LEU A 365 20.33 -11.20 3.90
CA LEU A 365 19.01 -11.02 3.30
C LEU A 365 18.67 -12.12 2.29
N GLU A 366 19.61 -12.51 1.43
CA GLU A 366 19.40 -13.61 0.48
C GLU A 366 19.10 -14.93 1.20
N THR A 367 19.80 -15.20 2.30
CA THR A 367 19.50 -16.34 3.18
C THR A 367 18.10 -16.20 3.78
N ASP A 368 17.74 -15.05 4.34
CA ASP A 368 16.45 -14.83 4.97
C ASP A 368 15.27 -14.94 3.99
N LEU A 369 15.45 -14.48 2.75
CA LEU A 369 14.46 -14.62 1.67
C LEU A 369 14.24 -16.10 1.30
N ARG A 370 15.30 -16.92 1.25
CA ARG A 370 15.19 -18.39 1.05
C ARG A 370 14.42 -19.06 2.19
N HIS A 371 14.65 -18.62 3.43
CA HIS A 371 14.01 -19.20 4.61
C HIS A 371 12.60 -18.63 4.88
N GLY A 372 12.21 -17.54 4.20
CA GLY A 372 10.94 -16.85 4.42
C GLY A 372 10.83 -16.13 5.77
N ARG A 373 11.93 -15.97 6.52
CA ARG A 373 11.97 -15.31 7.83
C ARG A 373 13.36 -14.74 8.12
N SER A 374 13.42 -13.83 9.09
CA SER A 374 14.67 -13.20 9.57
C SER A 374 14.56 -12.91 11.07
N ASP A 375 15.66 -13.08 11.80
CA ASP A 375 15.77 -12.65 13.20
C ASP A 375 16.07 -11.14 13.33
N ASP A 376 16.56 -10.51 12.24
CA ASP A 376 16.66 -9.05 12.16
C ASP A 376 15.29 -8.43 11.84
N PRO A 377 14.81 -7.46 12.64
CA PRO A 377 13.47 -6.90 12.50
C PRO A 377 13.27 -6.12 11.20
N VAL A 378 14.31 -5.48 10.64
CA VAL A 378 14.20 -4.73 9.38
C VAL A 378 14.13 -5.70 8.20
N ARG A 379 14.99 -6.72 8.19
CA ARG A 379 14.96 -7.78 7.16
C ARG A 379 13.69 -8.63 7.26
N ALA A 380 13.16 -8.90 8.45
CA ALA A 380 11.89 -9.63 8.63
C ALA A 380 10.71 -8.91 7.97
N ALA A 381 10.65 -7.58 8.11
CA ALA A 381 9.64 -6.76 7.44
C ALA A 381 9.82 -6.75 5.92
N LEU A 382 11.08 -6.72 5.44
CA LEU A 382 11.38 -6.75 4.02
C LEU A 382 11.04 -8.11 3.39
N VAL A 383 11.37 -9.22 4.05
CA VAL A 383 11.03 -10.57 3.60
C VAL A 383 9.50 -10.71 3.50
N ASP A 384 8.74 -10.32 4.53
CA ASP A 384 7.26 -10.31 4.44
C ASP A 384 6.78 -9.42 3.29
N ALA A 385 7.36 -8.23 3.10
CA ALA A 385 6.97 -7.32 2.04
C ALA A 385 7.22 -7.91 0.64
N VAL A 386 8.38 -8.53 0.43
CA VAL A 386 8.76 -9.17 -0.85
C VAL A 386 7.80 -10.28 -1.20
N TRP A 387 7.49 -11.18 -0.25
CA TRP A 387 6.56 -12.29 -0.50
C TRP A 387 5.11 -11.83 -0.64
N ARG A 388 4.66 -10.90 0.21
CA ARG A 388 3.27 -10.42 0.26
C ARG A 388 2.87 -9.60 -0.97
N TRP A 389 3.83 -8.85 -1.50
CA TRP A 389 3.61 -7.99 -2.67
C TRP A 389 4.21 -8.58 -3.94
N ASP A 390 4.80 -9.76 -3.85
CA ASP A 390 5.54 -10.44 -4.92
C ASP A 390 6.51 -9.44 -5.54
N LEU A 391 7.58 -9.04 -4.83
CA LEU A 391 8.57 -8.13 -5.40
C LEU A 391 9.72 -8.93 -6.04
N PRO A 392 10.27 -8.50 -7.19
CA PRO A 392 11.45 -9.14 -7.75
C PRO A 392 12.64 -8.96 -6.80
N ALA A 393 13.17 -10.06 -6.27
CA ALA A 393 14.25 -10.03 -5.28
C ALA A 393 15.59 -9.59 -5.88
N ASP A 394 15.80 -9.78 -7.18
CA ASP A 394 17.07 -9.47 -7.88
C ASP A 394 17.43 -7.98 -7.83
N ASP A 395 16.42 -7.11 -7.88
CA ASP A 395 16.56 -5.65 -7.77
C ASP A 395 17.12 -5.23 -6.38
N LEU A 396 16.90 -6.04 -5.32
CA LEU A 396 17.49 -5.78 -3.98
C LEU A 396 19.00 -6.08 -3.94
N SER A 397 19.46 -7.06 -4.72
CA SER A 397 20.88 -7.40 -4.84
C SER A 397 21.65 -6.33 -5.64
N VAL A 398 21.03 -5.72 -6.65
CA VAL A 398 21.58 -4.56 -7.37
C VAL A 398 21.78 -3.38 -6.41
N MET A 399 20.78 -3.07 -5.59
CA MET A 399 20.86 -2.01 -4.57
C MET A 399 22.04 -2.23 -3.61
N ALA A 400 22.20 -3.46 -3.13
CA ALA A 400 23.29 -3.82 -2.23
C ALA A 400 24.67 -3.73 -2.91
N ALA A 401 24.77 -4.06 -4.19
CA ALA A 401 26.00 -3.91 -4.97
C ALA A 401 26.37 -2.43 -5.12
N GLY A 402 25.40 -1.55 -5.39
CA GLY A 402 25.61 -0.10 -5.42
C GLY A 402 26.15 0.44 -4.08
N HIS A 403 25.49 0.11 -2.97
CA HIS A 403 25.94 0.52 -1.63
C HIS A 403 27.32 -0.04 -1.26
N ARG A 404 27.70 -1.21 -1.78
CA ARG A 404 29.02 -1.80 -1.55
C ARG A 404 30.11 -1.02 -2.27
N LEU A 405 29.87 -0.62 -3.52
CA LEU A 405 30.80 0.21 -4.30
C LEU A 405 30.98 1.60 -3.66
N ASP A 406 29.89 2.22 -3.22
CA ASP A 406 29.96 3.50 -2.49
C ASP A 406 30.70 3.37 -1.15
N ALA A 407 30.43 2.30 -0.38
CA ALA A 407 31.13 2.04 0.88
C ALA A 407 32.65 1.90 0.70
N ALA A 408 33.08 1.31 -0.42
CA ALA A 408 34.48 1.16 -0.80
C ALA A 408 35.14 2.48 -1.23
N ARG A 409 34.36 3.53 -1.54
CA ARG A 409 34.84 4.82 -2.08
C ARG A 409 35.63 4.67 -3.39
N GLU A 410 35.29 3.66 -4.19
CA GLU A 410 35.98 3.34 -5.46
C GLU A 410 35.30 4.01 -6.67
N THR A 411 34.09 4.53 -6.52
CA THR A 411 33.34 5.18 -7.60
C THR A 411 33.99 6.51 -8.00
N ARG A 412 34.17 6.73 -9.30
CA ARG A 412 34.56 8.03 -9.87
C ARG A 412 33.46 8.52 -10.80
N LEU A 413 32.95 9.72 -10.55
CA LEU A 413 31.91 10.33 -11.36
C LEU A 413 32.59 11.35 -12.29
N LEU A 414 32.98 10.93 -13.50
CA LEU A 414 33.66 11.83 -14.43
C LEU A 414 32.64 12.62 -15.24
N THR A 415 31.62 11.93 -15.74
CA THR A 415 30.58 12.45 -16.63
C THR A 415 29.20 12.41 -15.98
N TRP A 416 28.23 13.07 -16.62
CA TRP A 416 26.82 12.89 -16.25
C TRP A 416 26.37 11.44 -16.46
N GLU A 417 26.88 10.72 -17.45
CA GLU A 417 26.53 9.30 -17.67
C GLU A 417 26.93 8.44 -16.47
N ASP A 418 28.15 8.63 -15.95
CA ASP A 418 28.61 7.96 -14.72
C ASP A 418 27.75 8.33 -13.51
N TRP A 419 27.30 9.58 -13.43
CA TRP A 419 26.44 10.06 -12.35
C TRP A 419 25.05 9.40 -12.39
N HIS A 420 24.43 9.27 -13.57
CA HIS A 420 23.14 8.58 -13.70
C HIS A 420 23.30 7.09 -13.36
N ALA A 421 24.33 6.41 -13.88
CA ALA A 421 24.60 5.00 -13.57
C ALA A 421 24.85 4.75 -12.07
N TYR A 422 25.56 5.66 -11.40
CA TYR A 422 25.77 5.63 -9.96
C TYR A 422 24.46 5.73 -9.17
N TRP A 423 23.61 6.71 -9.51
CA TRP A 423 22.37 6.94 -8.79
C TRP A 423 21.27 5.91 -9.12
N ASP A 424 21.25 5.35 -10.32
CA ASP A 424 20.36 4.25 -10.69
C ASP A 424 20.60 3.01 -9.80
N GLY A 425 21.87 2.71 -9.49
CA GLY A 425 22.23 1.61 -8.60
C GLY A 425 21.94 1.85 -7.11
N LEU A 426 21.88 3.10 -6.65
CA LEU A 426 21.79 3.46 -5.23
C LEU A 426 20.41 3.95 -4.78
N SER A 427 19.79 4.83 -5.56
CA SER A 427 18.53 5.47 -5.19
C SER A 427 17.32 4.77 -5.77
N PHE A 428 17.47 3.96 -6.82
CA PHE A 428 16.36 3.64 -7.71
C PHE A 428 16.21 2.21 -8.28
N PRO A 429 16.45 1.11 -7.54
CA PRO A 429 16.04 -0.21 -8.04
C PRO A 429 14.51 -0.40 -8.03
N PHE A 430 13.73 0.43 -7.32
CA PHE A 430 12.27 0.25 -7.24
C PHE A 430 11.47 1.54 -7.31
N GLY A 431 10.84 1.70 -8.48
CA GLY A 431 9.83 2.72 -8.77
C GLY A 431 9.15 2.48 -10.12
N VAL A 432 9.81 1.78 -11.04
CA VAL A 432 9.39 1.74 -12.46
C VAL A 432 8.77 0.41 -12.88
N SER A 433 9.23 -0.74 -12.37
CA SER A 433 8.80 -2.04 -12.90
C SER A 433 7.48 -2.53 -12.32
N ARG A 434 7.32 -2.52 -10.99
CA ARG A 434 6.18 -3.20 -10.32
C ARG A 434 5.21 -2.29 -9.57
N LEU A 435 5.66 -1.15 -9.05
CA LEU A 435 4.79 -0.19 -8.37
C LEU A 435 3.71 0.39 -9.31
N PRO A 436 4.03 0.72 -10.58
CA PRO A 436 3.02 1.12 -11.56
C PRO A 436 2.00 0.02 -11.83
N ALA A 437 2.43 -1.25 -11.92
CA ALA A 437 1.54 -2.39 -12.09
C ALA A 437 0.60 -2.60 -10.88
N LEU A 438 1.10 -2.41 -9.65
CA LEU A 438 0.31 -2.50 -8.41
C LEU A 438 -0.72 -1.37 -8.25
N LEU A 439 -0.48 -0.24 -8.91
CA LEU A 439 -1.33 0.95 -8.84
C LEU A 439 -2.23 1.10 -10.08
N SER A 440 -1.93 0.40 -11.16
CA SER A 440 -2.70 0.42 -12.41
C SER A 440 -4.00 -0.37 -12.29
N GLY A 441 -5.02 0.08 -13.01
CA GLY A 441 -6.34 -0.53 -13.08
C GLY A 441 -7.14 0.05 -14.25
N PRO A 442 -8.41 -0.36 -14.45
CA PRO A 442 -9.22 0.16 -15.56
C PRO A 442 -9.32 1.69 -15.50
N GLY A 443 -8.82 2.38 -16.53
CA GLY A 443 -8.81 3.85 -16.60
C GLY A 443 -7.75 4.54 -15.72
N MET A 444 -6.80 3.79 -15.16
CA MET A 444 -5.65 4.30 -14.43
C MET A 444 -4.40 3.53 -14.88
N ALA A 445 -3.61 4.13 -15.75
CA ALA A 445 -2.39 3.54 -16.25
C ALA A 445 -1.24 4.51 -16.06
N PHE A 446 -0.05 3.95 -15.83
CA PHE A 446 1.19 4.67 -16.04
C PHE A 446 1.60 4.45 -17.50
N THR A 447 1.91 5.55 -18.20
CA THR A 447 2.35 5.51 -19.60
C THR A 447 3.89 5.41 -19.70
N ALA A 448 4.41 5.21 -20.91
CA ALA A 448 5.85 5.34 -21.15
C ALA A 448 6.37 6.75 -20.79
N GLU A 449 5.57 7.80 -21.07
CA GLU A 449 5.88 9.18 -20.68
C GLU A 449 5.96 9.35 -19.15
N ASP A 450 5.15 8.60 -18.39
CA ASP A 450 5.22 8.62 -16.92
C ASP A 450 6.52 8.00 -16.39
N ALA A 451 7.10 7.04 -17.11
CA ALA A 451 8.40 6.46 -16.76
C ALA A 451 9.53 7.48 -16.99
N ASP A 452 9.53 8.16 -18.14
CA ASP A 452 10.51 9.22 -18.44
C ASP A 452 10.40 10.38 -17.43
N ALA A 453 9.17 10.81 -17.12
CA ALA A 453 8.93 11.82 -16.09
C ALA A 453 9.42 11.37 -14.70
N LEU A 454 9.36 10.06 -14.40
CA LEU A 454 9.81 9.50 -13.12
C LEU A 454 11.33 9.50 -13.04
N HIS A 455 12.01 9.17 -14.14
CA HIS A 455 13.47 9.30 -14.25
C HIS A 455 13.89 10.76 -14.04
N ARG A 456 13.23 11.73 -14.69
CA ARG A 456 13.51 13.16 -14.46
C ARG A 456 13.29 13.60 -13.03
N TRP A 457 12.23 13.11 -12.38
CA TRP A 457 12.03 13.35 -10.96
C TRP A 457 13.15 12.77 -10.10
N SER A 458 13.61 11.56 -10.42
CA SER A 458 14.72 10.89 -9.74
C SER A 458 16.01 11.69 -9.88
N ASP A 459 16.35 12.14 -11.09
CA ASP A 459 17.51 13.00 -11.38
C ASP A 459 17.47 14.27 -10.51
N ALA A 460 16.32 14.96 -10.48
CA ALA A 460 16.15 16.12 -9.64
C ALA A 460 16.28 15.80 -8.15
N HIS A 461 15.70 14.69 -7.69
CA HIS A 461 15.78 14.27 -6.30
C HIS A 461 17.21 13.99 -5.86
N ASN A 462 17.96 13.22 -6.65
CA ASN A 462 19.35 12.85 -6.40
C ASN A 462 20.28 14.07 -6.47
N LEU A 463 20.05 14.99 -7.41
CA LEU A 463 20.84 16.22 -7.49
C LEU A 463 20.59 17.14 -6.28
N VAL A 464 19.35 17.26 -5.82
CA VAL A 464 19.03 17.98 -4.57
C VAL A 464 19.69 17.32 -3.38
N ASP A 465 19.81 16.00 -3.38
CA ASP A 465 20.49 15.25 -2.33
C ASP A 465 21.99 15.54 -2.32
N ALA A 466 22.65 15.40 -3.46
CA ALA A 466 24.06 15.70 -3.64
C ALA A 466 24.38 17.16 -3.26
N LEU A 467 23.54 18.13 -3.65
CA LEU A 467 23.71 19.54 -3.27
C LEU A 467 23.57 19.77 -1.76
N ARG A 468 22.74 18.99 -1.08
CA ARG A 468 22.51 19.13 0.37
C ARG A 468 23.75 18.69 1.16
N ASP A 469 24.36 17.59 0.74
CA ASP A 469 25.45 16.92 1.44
C ASP A 469 26.84 17.26 0.85
N LEU A 470 26.88 18.04 -0.25
CA LEU A 470 28.05 18.48 -1.02
C LEU A 470 29.32 18.82 -0.21
N ARG A 471 29.17 19.58 0.88
CA ARG A 471 30.32 20.00 1.69
C ARG A 471 30.85 18.91 2.62
N GLU A 472 29.97 18.01 3.06
CA GLU A 472 30.35 16.86 3.88
C GLU A 472 31.05 15.82 3.02
N ASP A 473 30.46 15.52 1.87
CA ASP A 473 31.00 14.69 0.81
C ASP A 473 32.43 15.14 0.41
N ALA A 474 32.62 16.45 0.18
CA ALA A 474 33.95 17.02 -0.10
C ALA A 474 34.97 16.85 1.04
N ARG A 475 34.53 16.85 2.31
CA ARG A 475 35.41 16.60 3.47
C ARG A 475 35.76 15.12 3.61
N GLN A 476 34.84 14.24 3.24
CA GLN A 476 35.06 12.79 3.23
C GLN A 476 35.84 12.31 2.01
N GLY A 477 36.20 13.23 1.10
CA GLY A 477 37.04 12.95 -0.06
C GLY A 477 36.29 12.37 -1.25
N PHE A 478 34.96 12.41 -1.25
CA PHE A 478 34.13 11.90 -2.33
C PHE A 478 32.97 12.86 -2.59
N VAL A 479 32.97 13.57 -3.72
CA VAL A 479 31.92 14.51 -4.11
C VAL A 479 30.94 13.82 -5.05
N GLN A 480 29.65 13.82 -4.70
CA GLN A 480 28.58 13.17 -5.48
C GLN A 480 28.12 13.99 -6.71
N LEU A 481 29.07 14.62 -7.41
CA LEU A 481 28.83 15.40 -8.63
C LEU A 481 29.84 15.00 -9.71
N PRO A 482 29.50 15.10 -11.01
CA PRO A 482 30.45 14.84 -12.08
C PRO A 482 31.66 15.78 -12.03
N HIS A 483 32.86 15.26 -12.25
CA HIS A 483 34.09 16.04 -12.27
C HIS A 483 34.05 17.12 -13.35
N ALA A 484 33.51 16.80 -14.54
CA ALA A 484 33.35 17.74 -15.63
C ALA A 484 32.54 19.01 -15.24
N VAL A 485 31.57 18.87 -14.34
CA VAL A 485 30.78 20.01 -13.85
C VAL A 485 31.57 20.86 -12.86
N LEU A 486 32.42 20.24 -12.02
CA LEU A 486 33.29 20.99 -11.13
C LEU A 486 34.33 21.80 -11.92
N GLU A 487 34.86 21.23 -13.01
CA GLU A 487 35.76 21.89 -13.94
C GLU A 487 35.08 23.06 -14.67
N GLU A 488 33.86 22.87 -15.18
CA GLU A 488 33.07 23.90 -15.88
C GLU A 488 32.94 25.20 -15.05
N TYR A 489 32.73 25.08 -13.74
CA TYR A 489 32.60 26.22 -12.84
C TYR A 489 33.91 26.61 -12.13
N ALA A 490 35.03 25.97 -12.49
CA ALA A 490 36.34 26.16 -11.87
C ALA A 490 36.32 26.04 -10.33
N VAL A 491 35.58 25.03 -9.83
CA VAL A 491 35.42 24.71 -8.41
C VAL A 491 36.29 23.50 -8.05
N THR A 492 37.18 23.67 -7.08
CA THR A 492 38.04 22.59 -6.58
C THR A 492 37.43 21.89 -5.35
N ALA A 493 37.92 20.70 -5.02
CA ALA A 493 37.51 20.01 -3.80
C ALA A 493 37.80 20.84 -2.53
N ASP A 494 38.85 21.64 -2.52
CA ASP A 494 39.19 22.51 -1.39
C ASP A 494 38.24 23.72 -1.27
N ASP A 495 37.77 24.28 -2.39
CA ASP A 495 36.73 25.32 -2.38
C ASP A 495 35.44 24.83 -1.69
N LEU A 496 35.09 23.55 -1.88
CA LEU A 496 33.93 22.91 -1.26
C LEU A 496 34.11 22.63 0.24
N ARG A 497 35.35 22.46 0.72
CA ARG A 497 35.65 22.20 2.14
C ARG A 497 35.59 23.45 3.02
N GLN A 498 35.86 24.63 2.43
CA GLN A 498 35.95 25.90 3.16
C GLN A 498 34.63 26.32 3.84
N PRO A 499 34.64 26.94 5.03
CA PRO A 499 33.41 27.29 5.76
C PRO A 499 32.51 28.34 5.08
N ARG A 500 33.06 29.18 4.20
CA ARG A 500 32.35 30.20 3.42
C ARG A 500 32.27 29.74 1.97
N SER A 501 31.14 29.93 1.29
CA SER A 501 31.06 29.65 -0.16
C SER A 501 31.74 30.78 -0.91
N SER A 502 32.67 30.45 -1.81
CA SER A 502 33.16 31.38 -2.82
C SER A 502 32.05 31.73 -3.81
N GLU A 503 32.29 32.77 -4.62
CA GLU A 503 31.36 33.17 -5.68
C GLU A 503 31.17 32.02 -6.70
N ARG A 504 32.24 31.30 -7.02
CA ARG A 504 32.21 30.12 -7.91
C ARG A 504 31.35 28.98 -7.38
N VAL A 505 31.51 28.63 -6.10
CA VAL A 505 30.66 27.61 -5.44
C VAL A 505 29.20 28.05 -5.41
N THR A 506 28.95 29.35 -5.25
CA THR A 506 27.59 29.90 -5.28
C THR A 506 26.98 29.82 -6.68
N ALA A 507 27.75 30.12 -7.72
CA ALA A 507 27.34 29.99 -9.12
C ALA A 507 27.01 28.53 -9.49
N LEU A 508 27.88 27.59 -9.11
CA LEU A 508 27.67 26.14 -9.29
C LEU A 508 26.36 25.67 -8.64
N VAL A 509 26.15 25.99 -7.35
CA VAL A 509 24.95 25.58 -6.61
C VAL A 509 23.68 26.15 -7.23
N ASN A 510 23.70 27.40 -7.70
CA ASN A 510 22.56 28.01 -8.36
C ASN A 510 22.26 27.33 -9.71
N ALA A 511 23.28 27.10 -10.54
CA ALA A 511 23.10 26.44 -11.83
C ALA A 511 22.58 25.00 -11.70
N LEU A 512 23.11 24.24 -10.73
CA LEU A 512 22.60 22.90 -10.43
C LEU A 512 21.18 22.93 -9.86
N ALA A 513 20.83 23.95 -9.08
CA ALA A 513 19.46 24.17 -8.65
C ALA A 513 18.54 24.57 -9.81
N ASP A 514 19.00 25.31 -10.82
CA ASP A 514 18.21 25.59 -12.03
C ASP A 514 17.99 24.31 -12.85
N ARG A 515 19.03 23.49 -13.00
CA ARG A 515 18.93 22.18 -13.66
C ARG A 515 17.92 21.26 -12.97
N ALA A 516 17.99 21.17 -11.64
CA ALA A 516 17.03 20.38 -10.86
C ALA A 516 15.59 20.89 -11.05
N ASP A 517 15.37 22.21 -11.12
CA ASP A 517 14.02 22.75 -11.32
C ASP A 517 13.46 22.45 -12.71
N ALA A 518 14.32 22.52 -13.75
CA ALA A 518 13.95 22.12 -15.11
C ALA A 518 13.56 20.65 -15.21
N TRP A 519 14.26 19.76 -14.50
CA TRP A 519 13.87 18.35 -14.39
C TRP A 519 12.56 18.17 -13.61
N LEU A 520 12.32 18.98 -12.56
CA LEU A 520 11.04 18.97 -11.85
C LEU A 520 9.86 19.46 -12.69
N ASP A 521 10.09 20.40 -13.62
CA ASP A 521 9.06 20.81 -14.60
C ASP A 521 8.70 19.65 -15.54
N GLN A 522 9.69 18.91 -16.02
CA GLN A 522 9.47 17.72 -16.85
C GLN A 522 8.73 16.61 -16.06
N ALA A 523 9.02 16.48 -14.77
CA ALA A 523 8.32 15.54 -13.88
C ALA A 523 6.88 15.96 -13.51
N ALA A 524 6.46 17.20 -13.80
CA ALA A 524 5.17 17.72 -13.35
C ALA A 524 3.95 17.05 -14.02
N CYS A 525 4.16 16.43 -15.19
CA CYS A 525 3.13 15.70 -15.94
C CYS A 525 2.85 14.29 -15.38
N LEU A 526 3.68 13.80 -14.45
CA LEU A 526 3.68 12.42 -14.01
C LEU A 526 2.35 11.95 -13.42
N GLY A 527 1.91 10.78 -13.86
CA GLY A 527 0.62 10.18 -13.53
C GLY A 527 -0.53 10.92 -14.20
N GLY A 528 -0.32 11.52 -15.37
CA GLY A 528 -1.33 12.31 -16.09
C GLY A 528 -2.62 11.53 -16.34
N GLN A 529 -2.50 10.22 -16.61
CA GLN A 529 -3.62 9.27 -16.77
C GLN A 529 -3.97 8.52 -15.47
N HIS A 530 -3.31 8.86 -14.36
CA HIS A 530 -3.54 8.29 -13.03
C HIS A 530 -3.79 9.42 -12.00
N PRO A 531 -5.02 9.96 -11.89
CA PRO A 531 -5.30 11.17 -11.11
C PRO A 531 -4.83 11.17 -9.64
N PRO A 532 -4.92 10.04 -8.90
CA PRO A 532 -4.34 9.97 -7.55
C PRO A 532 -2.81 10.07 -7.50
N ALA A 533 -2.10 9.53 -8.50
CA ALA A 533 -0.66 9.59 -8.61
C ALA A 533 -0.23 11.01 -9.00
N ALA A 534 -0.86 11.63 -10.01
CA ALA A 534 -0.61 13.03 -10.34
C ALA A 534 -0.79 13.97 -9.13
N ALA A 535 -1.83 13.77 -8.32
CA ALA A 535 -2.02 14.56 -7.10
C ALA A 535 -0.89 14.37 -6.06
N ALA A 536 -0.36 13.14 -5.95
CA ALA A 536 0.75 12.84 -5.06
C ALA A 536 2.03 13.49 -5.57
N TRP A 537 2.37 13.27 -6.84
CA TRP A 537 3.61 13.77 -7.45
C TRP A 537 3.68 15.29 -7.52
N ARG A 538 2.57 15.98 -7.86
CA ARG A 538 2.50 17.45 -7.73
C ARG A 538 2.81 17.94 -6.32
N THR A 539 2.44 17.16 -5.29
CA THR A 539 2.76 17.49 -3.91
C THR A 539 4.24 17.25 -3.62
N VAL A 540 4.82 16.15 -4.09
CA VAL A 540 6.25 15.85 -3.95
C VAL A 540 7.12 16.92 -4.62
N VAL A 541 6.81 17.26 -5.87
CA VAL A 541 7.49 18.33 -6.63
C VAL A 541 7.41 19.66 -5.88
N ALA A 542 6.24 20.04 -5.36
CA ALA A 542 6.10 21.27 -4.58
C ALA A 542 6.93 21.27 -3.27
N LEU A 543 7.07 20.10 -2.62
CA LEU A 543 7.90 19.97 -1.43
C LEU A 543 9.40 20.03 -1.76
N GLN A 544 9.84 19.43 -2.87
CA GLN A 544 11.23 19.54 -3.36
C GLN A 544 11.57 20.96 -3.79
N ARG A 545 10.67 21.66 -4.49
CA ARG A 545 10.85 23.09 -4.83
C ARG A 545 11.02 23.97 -3.60
N LEU A 546 10.36 23.65 -2.49
CA LEU A 546 10.55 24.37 -1.23
C LEU A 546 11.98 24.19 -0.70
N GLU A 547 12.58 23.00 -0.86
CA GLU A 547 13.98 22.74 -0.50
C GLU A 547 14.97 23.46 -1.44
N LEU A 548 14.71 23.42 -2.75
CA LEU A 548 15.49 24.11 -3.78
C LEU A 548 15.56 25.63 -3.53
N ASN A 549 14.39 26.24 -3.32
CA ASN A 549 14.27 27.68 -3.06
C ASN A 549 15.01 28.09 -1.79
N ARG A 550 15.12 27.19 -0.81
CA ARG A 550 15.94 27.43 0.39
C ARG A 550 17.43 27.43 0.07
N MET A 551 17.89 26.48 -0.75
CA MET A 551 19.29 26.39 -1.19
C MET A 551 19.69 27.66 -1.95
N ARG A 552 18.85 28.14 -2.88
CA ARG A 552 19.05 29.39 -3.63
C ARG A 552 19.11 30.64 -2.73
N ARG A 553 18.31 30.70 -1.66
CA ARG A 553 18.33 31.83 -0.71
C ARG A 553 19.59 31.87 0.16
N ARG A 554 20.25 30.71 0.37
CA ARG A 554 21.42 30.58 1.25
C ARG A 554 22.44 29.56 0.70
N PRO A 555 23.01 29.77 -0.49
CA PRO A 555 24.00 28.86 -1.09
C PRO A 555 25.27 28.74 -0.23
N GLY A 556 25.54 29.77 0.59
CA GLY A 556 26.60 29.84 1.61
C GLY A 556 26.47 28.90 2.81
N ARG A 557 25.28 28.36 3.11
CA ARG A 557 24.98 27.63 4.35
C ARG A 557 24.39 26.23 4.13
N LEU A 558 24.95 25.49 3.18
CA LEU A 558 24.77 24.04 3.09
C LEU A 558 25.46 23.41 4.33
N ARG A 559 24.73 22.85 5.31
CA ARG A 559 25.36 22.29 6.54
C ARG A 559 24.69 21.03 7.11
N HIS A 560 25.60 20.09 7.46
CA HIS A 560 25.69 19.01 8.46
C HIS A 560 24.55 17.99 8.64
N ARG A 561 24.90 16.72 8.39
CA ARG A 561 24.24 15.53 8.98
C ARG A 561 24.54 15.52 10.49
N VAL A 562 23.51 15.47 11.34
CA VAL A 562 23.68 15.13 12.77
C VAL A 562 23.72 13.61 12.86
N ARG A 563 24.76 13.07 13.51
CA ARG A 563 24.97 11.64 13.78
C ARG A 563 23.69 10.95 14.29
N PRO A 564 23.23 9.85 13.67
CA PRO A 564 22.30 8.96 14.33
C PRO A 564 23.04 8.15 15.40
N GLY A 565 22.97 8.59 16.66
CA GLY A 565 23.47 7.81 17.80
C GLY A 565 24.09 8.59 18.96
N THR A 566 24.50 9.85 18.76
CA THR A 566 25.25 10.61 19.80
C THR A 566 24.55 11.86 20.34
N ALA A 567 23.30 12.13 19.94
CA ALA A 567 22.56 13.29 20.46
C ALA A 567 21.57 12.86 21.56
N ALA A 568 21.76 13.37 22.77
CA ALA A 568 20.76 13.34 23.83
C ALA A 568 19.44 13.97 23.32
N PRO A 569 18.26 13.52 23.81
CA PRO A 569 16.97 14.01 23.35
C PRO A 569 16.70 15.41 23.89
N GLY A 570 17.26 16.43 23.24
CA GLY A 570 17.01 17.82 23.59
C GLY A 570 18.07 18.75 23.03
N ARG A 571 17.65 19.60 22.09
CA ARG A 571 18.40 20.72 21.49
C ARG A 571 19.36 20.34 20.35
N ASP A 572 18.81 20.26 19.13
CA ASP A 572 19.52 20.73 17.95
C ASP A 572 18.56 21.46 17.00
N ARG A 573 18.94 22.69 16.63
CA ARG A 573 18.09 23.69 15.95
C ARG A 573 17.90 23.34 14.48
N HIS A 574 16.66 23.01 14.11
CA HIS A 574 16.24 22.63 12.76
C HIS A 574 16.47 23.71 11.66
N PRO A 575 16.73 23.31 10.40
CA PRO A 575 17.20 24.19 9.31
C PRO A 575 16.09 24.85 8.46
N PHE A 576 14.82 24.63 8.78
CA PHE A 576 13.70 25.34 8.18
C PHE A 576 13.37 26.56 9.05
N THR A 577 13.15 27.72 8.43
CA THR A 577 12.52 28.83 9.16
C THR A 577 11.15 28.37 9.69
N THR A 578 10.61 29.05 10.71
CA THR A 578 9.25 28.76 11.17
C THR A 578 8.25 28.86 10.01
N ALA A 579 8.45 29.82 9.10
CA ALA A 579 7.65 29.98 7.89
C ALA A 579 7.77 28.78 6.93
N ASP A 580 8.99 28.29 6.66
CA ASP A 580 9.17 27.13 5.76
C ASP A 580 8.59 25.85 6.39
N ARG A 581 8.68 25.68 7.72
CA ARG A 581 8.03 24.56 8.42
C ARG A 581 6.51 24.61 8.25
N ILE A 582 5.92 25.78 8.44
CA ILE A 582 4.47 25.97 8.24
C ILE A 582 4.11 25.65 6.80
N ARG A 583 4.83 26.20 5.81
CA ARG A 583 4.62 25.91 4.38
C ARG A 583 4.72 24.42 4.06
N PHE A 584 5.75 23.74 4.55
CA PHE A 584 5.92 22.29 4.37
C PHE A 584 4.71 21.52 4.90
N HIS A 585 4.26 21.81 6.13
CA HIS A 585 3.11 21.13 6.72
C HIS A 585 1.79 21.46 6.01
N CYS A 586 1.59 22.71 5.59
CA CYS A 586 0.43 23.14 4.82
C CYS A 586 0.38 22.44 3.45
N LEU A 587 1.49 22.40 2.72
CA LEU A 587 1.60 21.72 1.43
C LEU A 587 1.33 20.22 1.57
N LEU A 588 1.94 19.57 2.57
CA LEU A 588 1.72 18.14 2.82
C LEU A 588 0.28 17.84 3.24
N LEU A 589 -0.33 18.67 4.10
CA LEU A 589 -1.72 18.49 4.54
C LEU A 589 -2.68 18.66 3.36
N ALA A 590 -2.50 19.72 2.56
CA ALA A 590 -3.30 19.97 1.36
C ALA A 590 -3.13 18.83 0.33
N GLY A 591 -1.90 18.36 0.12
CA GLY A 591 -1.59 17.23 -0.74
C GLY A 591 -2.26 15.94 -0.28
N ARG A 592 -2.16 15.60 1.01
CA ARG A 592 -2.85 14.43 1.61
C ARG A 592 -4.37 14.47 1.41
N LEU A 593 -4.98 15.66 1.52
CA LEU A 593 -6.40 15.84 1.27
C LEU A 593 -6.75 15.67 -0.22
N ARG A 594 -5.96 16.24 -1.13
CA ARG A 594 -6.12 16.09 -2.58
C ARG A 594 -6.00 14.62 -3.01
N VAL A 595 -4.94 13.94 -2.58
CA VAL A 595 -4.69 12.53 -2.89
C VAL A 595 -5.80 11.65 -2.31
N ALA A 596 -6.22 11.85 -1.06
CA ALA A 596 -7.33 11.09 -0.48
C ALA A 596 -8.68 11.32 -1.18
N ARG A 597 -8.93 12.53 -1.72
CA ARG A 597 -10.11 12.81 -2.55
C ARG A 597 -9.99 12.11 -3.91
N ALA A 598 -8.84 12.15 -4.55
CA ALA A 598 -8.60 11.48 -5.84
C ALA A 598 -8.79 9.95 -5.72
N TRP A 599 -8.20 9.31 -4.71
CA TRP A 599 -8.39 7.88 -4.44
C TRP A 599 -9.85 7.50 -4.17
N ARG A 600 -10.63 8.35 -3.49
CA ARG A 600 -12.06 8.10 -3.28
C ARG A 600 -12.90 8.20 -4.55
N ARG A 601 -12.54 9.11 -5.46
CA ARG A 601 -13.25 9.30 -6.75
C ARG A 601 -12.94 8.18 -7.74
N ALA A 602 -11.73 7.64 -7.69
CA ALA A 602 -11.30 6.55 -8.56
C ALA A 602 -12.06 5.22 -8.34
N ARG A 603 -12.93 5.10 -7.31
CA ARG A 603 -13.77 3.91 -7.02
C ARG A 603 -13.04 2.56 -7.03
N THR A 604 -11.72 2.57 -6.85
CA THR A 604 -10.93 1.34 -6.89
C THR A 604 -10.92 0.65 -5.54
N ALA A 605 -10.95 -0.68 -5.58
CA ALA A 605 -10.47 -1.49 -4.48
C ALA A 605 -9.09 -0.93 -4.10
N ALA A 606 -8.96 -0.37 -2.90
CA ALA A 606 -7.66 0.04 -2.38
C ALA A 606 -6.67 -1.10 -2.66
N ALA A 607 -5.50 -0.81 -3.25
CA ALA A 607 -4.48 -1.80 -3.59
C ALA A 607 -4.39 -2.83 -2.46
N THR A 608 -5.10 -3.94 -2.68
CA THR A 608 -5.19 -5.04 -1.73
C THR A 608 -4.02 -5.91 -2.15
N PRO A 609 -3.16 -6.37 -1.23
CA PRO A 609 -2.13 -7.31 -1.62
C PRO A 609 -2.80 -8.43 -2.44
N PRO A 610 -2.20 -8.84 -3.58
CA PRO A 610 -2.74 -9.92 -4.40
C PRO A 610 -3.12 -11.07 -3.47
N ALA A 611 -4.32 -11.64 -3.65
CA ALA A 611 -4.97 -12.56 -2.72
C ALA A 611 -3.93 -13.45 -2.03
N VAL A 612 -3.71 -13.14 -0.73
CA VAL A 612 -2.59 -13.60 0.09
C VAL A 612 -2.30 -15.07 -0.20
N LEU A 613 -1.18 -15.30 -0.88
CA LEU A 613 -0.38 -16.50 -0.65
C LEU A 613 -0.20 -16.58 0.86
N PRO A 614 -0.68 -17.63 1.56
CA PRO A 614 -0.39 -17.76 2.97
C PRO A 614 1.13 -17.68 3.12
N VAL A 615 1.61 -16.71 3.91
CA VAL A 615 2.97 -16.77 4.47
C VAL A 615 3.11 -18.20 4.97
N PRO A 616 4.12 -18.98 4.56
CA PRO A 616 4.27 -20.34 5.00
C PRO A 616 4.20 -20.36 6.52
N VAL A 617 3.09 -20.87 7.07
CA VAL A 617 3.02 -21.13 8.51
C VAL A 617 4.09 -22.18 8.72
N PRO A 618 5.11 -21.94 9.57
CA PRO A 618 6.10 -22.95 9.83
C PRO A 618 5.37 -24.17 10.36
N ARG A 619 5.46 -25.29 9.62
CA ARG A 619 5.42 -26.58 10.28
C ARG A 619 6.45 -26.48 11.40
N ALA A 620 5.98 -26.68 12.64
CA ALA A 620 6.82 -26.80 13.83
C ALA A 620 8.11 -27.51 13.44
N ALA A 621 9.24 -26.84 13.69
CA ALA A 621 10.60 -27.27 13.36
C ALA A 621 10.63 -28.75 12.98
N THR A 622 10.46 -29.01 11.67
CA THR A 622 10.87 -30.33 11.20
C THR A 622 12.36 -30.25 11.33
N ALA A 623 12.85 -31.01 12.31
CA ALA A 623 14.24 -31.29 12.57
C ALA A 623 15.02 -31.30 11.26
N ASP A 624 16.24 -30.76 11.29
CA ASP A 624 17.32 -31.03 10.35
C ASP A 624 16.95 -32.16 9.39
N HIS A 625 16.56 -31.83 8.15
CA HIS A 625 16.27 -32.88 7.19
C HIS A 625 17.55 -33.69 7.02
N PRO A 626 17.58 -34.99 7.41
CA PRO A 626 18.82 -35.77 7.43
C PRO A 626 19.49 -35.87 6.05
N ALA A 627 18.75 -35.56 4.98
CA ALA A 627 19.17 -35.65 3.59
C ALA A 627 20.24 -34.63 3.16
N ALA A 628 20.44 -33.52 3.88
CA ALA A 628 21.49 -32.56 3.51
C ALA A 628 22.93 -33.07 3.71
N ARG A 629 23.10 -34.25 4.35
CA ARG A 629 24.40 -34.90 4.59
C ARG A 629 24.73 -36.03 3.62
N THR A 630 23.81 -36.39 2.71
CA THR A 630 23.97 -37.46 1.72
C THR A 630 23.96 -36.86 0.32
N GLY A 631 24.86 -37.29 -0.56
CA GLY A 631 24.89 -36.84 -1.96
C GLY A 631 23.58 -37.14 -2.72
N PRO A 632 23.47 -36.72 -4.00
CA PRO A 632 22.26 -36.92 -4.79
C PRO A 632 21.79 -38.38 -4.77
N LEU A 633 20.49 -38.60 -4.58
CA LEU A 633 19.89 -39.92 -4.73
C LEU A 633 20.03 -40.38 -6.19
N PRO A 634 20.56 -41.59 -6.45
CA PRO A 634 20.62 -42.10 -7.80
C PRO A 634 19.19 -42.32 -8.37
N PRO A 635 19.02 -42.21 -9.70
CA PRO A 635 17.77 -42.56 -10.36
C PRO A 635 17.38 -44.01 -10.06
N ALA A 636 16.07 -44.27 -9.95
CA ALA A 636 15.59 -45.63 -9.75
C ALA A 636 15.85 -46.47 -11.02
N PRO A 637 16.29 -47.74 -10.90
CA PRO A 637 16.55 -48.57 -12.06
C PRO A 637 15.26 -48.82 -12.86
N HIS A 638 15.41 -49.06 -14.16
CA HIS A 638 14.29 -49.40 -15.03
C HIS A 638 13.59 -50.69 -14.54
N PRO A 639 12.24 -50.78 -14.58
CA PRO A 639 11.51 -51.97 -14.13
C PRO A 639 11.98 -53.27 -14.79
N ASP A 640 12.31 -53.22 -16.08
CA ASP A 640 12.78 -54.40 -16.84
C ASP A 640 14.28 -54.67 -16.67
N GLY A 641 14.97 -53.97 -15.76
CA GLY A 641 16.40 -54.15 -15.51
C GLY A 641 17.32 -53.59 -16.61
N ALA A 642 16.76 -52.89 -17.61
CA ALA A 642 17.55 -52.21 -18.64
C ALA A 642 18.60 -51.27 -18.01
N ARG A 643 19.78 -51.18 -18.65
CA ARG A 643 20.91 -50.37 -18.21
C ARG A 643 21.28 -49.34 -19.27
N PRO A 644 21.81 -48.17 -18.88
CA PRO A 644 22.20 -47.14 -19.83
C PRO A 644 23.25 -47.69 -20.81
N PRO A 645 23.14 -47.39 -22.12
CA PRO A 645 24.14 -47.81 -23.09
C PRO A 645 25.47 -47.11 -22.83
N ARG A 646 26.57 -47.76 -23.19
CA ARG A 646 27.90 -47.12 -23.22
C ARG A 646 27.97 -46.19 -24.41
N LEU A 647 27.86 -44.89 -24.15
CA LEU A 647 27.92 -43.85 -25.17
C LEU A 647 29.26 -43.10 -25.05
N PRO A 648 29.93 -42.78 -26.17
CA PRO A 648 31.14 -41.97 -26.15
C PRO A 648 30.80 -40.56 -25.64
N ALA A 649 31.45 -40.15 -24.54
CA ALA A 649 31.11 -38.92 -23.83
C ALA A 649 31.31 -37.65 -24.67
N ASP A 650 32.27 -37.68 -25.61
CA ASP A 650 32.56 -36.62 -26.57
C ASP A 650 31.49 -36.46 -27.66
N ARG A 651 30.59 -37.45 -27.80
CA ARG A 651 29.52 -37.45 -28.81
C ARG A 651 28.12 -37.33 -28.20
N LEU A 652 27.99 -37.26 -26.89
CA LEU A 652 26.69 -37.06 -26.25
C LEU A 652 26.11 -35.69 -26.66
N PRO A 653 24.81 -35.61 -26.99
CA PRO A 653 24.15 -34.32 -27.17
C PRO A 653 24.21 -33.57 -25.85
N ARG A 654 24.54 -32.28 -25.87
CA ARG A 654 24.49 -31.42 -24.69
C ARG A 654 23.05 -31.11 -24.32
N HIS A 655 22.20 -30.93 -25.33
CA HIS A 655 20.80 -30.56 -25.13
C HIS A 655 19.86 -31.40 -26.00
N VAL A 656 18.97 -32.13 -25.34
CA VAL A 656 17.89 -32.89 -25.98
C VAL A 656 16.55 -32.19 -25.75
N ALA A 657 15.76 -32.00 -26.79
CA ALA A 657 14.40 -31.48 -26.71
C ALA A 657 13.38 -32.56 -27.11
N ILE A 658 12.33 -32.79 -26.32
CA ILE A 658 11.33 -33.85 -26.59
C ILE A 658 9.92 -33.27 -26.73
N THR A 659 9.30 -33.56 -27.87
CA THR A 659 7.87 -33.32 -28.10
C THR A 659 7.07 -34.54 -27.64
N MET A 660 6.29 -34.37 -26.57
CA MET A 660 5.54 -35.43 -25.87
C MET A 660 4.16 -35.67 -26.52
N ASP A 661 4.13 -36.12 -27.77
CA ASP A 661 2.90 -36.29 -28.56
C ASP A 661 2.26 -37.70 -28.40
N GLY A 662 0.97 -37.82 -28.68
CA GLY A 662 0.26 -39.10 -28.75
C GLY A 662 -0.55 -39.50 -27.51
N SER A 663 -0.54 -38.69 -26.43
CA SER A 663 -1.28 -39.01 -25.20
C SER A 663 -2.80 -39.18 -25.41
N GLY A 664 -3.38 -38.37 -26.29
CA GLY A 664 -4.81 -38.46 -26.62
C GLY A 664 -5.14 -39.71 -27.44
N ARG A 665 -4.32 -40.03 -28.45
CA ARG A 665 -4.46 -41.24 -29.29
C ARG A 665 -4.35 -42.51 -28.44
N TRP A 666 -3.34 -42.55 -27.57
CA TRP A 666 -3.12 -43.65 -26.64
C TRP A 666 -4.34 -43.95 -25.76
N ALA A 667 -4.99 -42.89 -25.24
CA ALA A 667 -6.20 -43.03 -24.44
C ALA A 667 -7.38 -43.54 -25.28
N THR A 668 -7.59 -42.98 -26.48
CA THR A 668 -8.65 -43.40 -27.40
C THR A 668 -8.51 -44.87 -27.82
N GLU A 669 -7.30 -45.31 -28.17
CA GLU A 669 -7.02 -46.71 -28.56
C GLU A 669 -7.31 -47.71 -27.44
N ARG A 670 -7.26 -47.28 -26.19
CA ARG A 670 -7.49 -48.13 -25.00
C ARG A 670 -8.87 -47.91 -24.35
N GLY A 671 -9.74 -47.13 -24.98
CA GLY A 671 -11.07 -46.80 -24.43
C GLY A 671 -11.02 -45.98 -23.12
N LEU A 672 -9.92 -45.27 -22.87
CA LEU A 672 -9.68 -44.48 -21.66
C LEU A 672 -9.97 -42.99 -21.88
N SER A 673 -10.09 -42.24 -20.79
CA SER A 673 -10.24 -40.78 -20.87
C SER A 673 -8.93 -40.12 -21.31
N ARG A 674 -8.98 -38.97 -21.99
CA ARG A 674 -7.77 -38.19 -22.32
C ARG A 674 -6.93 -37.85 -21.09
N GLY A 675 -7.59 -37.64 -19.94
CA GLY A 675 -6.92 -37.44 -18.66
C GLY A 675 -6.07 -38.63 -18.22
N ASP A 676 -6.49 -39.87 -18.51
CA ASP A 676 -5.69 -41.08 -18.25
C ASP A 676 -4.42 -41.11 -19.09
N GLY A 677 -4.54 -40.75 -20.38
CA GLY A 677 -3.39 -40.64 -21.29
C GLY A 677 -2.35 -39.65 -20.78
N HIS A 678 -2.79 -38.46 -20.34
CA HIS A 678 -1.88 -37.47 -19.77
C HIS A 678 -1.26 -37.93 -18.43
N ARG A 679 -2.00 -38.67 -17.58
CA ARG A 679 -1.45 -39.26 -16.34
C ARG A 679 -0.36 -40.28 -16.63
N ALA A 680 -0.58 -41.14 -17.63
CA ALA A 680 0.43 -42.09 -18.08
C ALA A 680 1.64 -41.38 -18.68
N GLY A 681 1.43 -40.29 -19.43
CA GLY A 681 2.49 -39.42 -19.92
C GLY A 681 3.35 -38.78 -18.82
N GLY A 682 2.78 -38.47 -17.65
CA GLY A 682 3.57 -37.99 -16.50
C GLY A 682 4.55 -39.04 -15.96
N ARG A 683 4.16 -40.33 -15.98
CA ARG A 683 5.05 -41.44 -15.59
C ARG A 683 6.19 -41.63 -16.59
N ALA A 684 5.88 -41.54 -17.89
CA ALA A 684 6.87 -41.57 -18.95
C ALA A 684 7.91 -40.43 -18.80
N LEU A 685 7.45 -39.21 -18.50
CA LEU A 685 8.36 -38.07 -18.26
C LEU A 685 9.34 -38.34 -17.12
N ARG A 686 8.85 -38.87 -15.99
CA ARG A 686 9.71 -39.20 -14.85
C ARG A 686 10.77 -40.24 -15.22
N ASP A 687 10.37 -41.28 -15.96
CA ASP A 687 11.31 -42.32 -16.38
C ASP A 687 12.37 -41.79 -17.35
N ILE A 688 11.99 -40.93 -18.29
CA ILE A 688 12.89 -40.24 -19.22
C ILE A 688 13.89 -39.34 -18.46
N VAL A 689 13.44 -38.62 -17.43
CA VAL A 689 14.33 -37.81 -16.56
C VAL A 689 15.35 -38.69 -15.84
N TYR A 690 14.94 -39.87 -15.35
CA TYR A 690 15.87 -40.84 -14.76
C TYR A 690 16.87 -41.34 -15.81
N GLY A 691 16.40 -41.67 -17.01
CA GLY A 691 17.24 -42.04 -18.14
C GLY A 691 18.27 -41.00 -18.53
N ALA A 692 17.88 -39.72 -18.50
CA ALA A 692 18.76 -38.58 -18.78
C ALA A 692 19.86 -38.44 -17.71
N LEU A 693 19.50 -38.60 -16.43
CA LEU A 693 20.46 -38.63 -15.32
C LEU A 693 21.44 -39.81 -15.45
N GLU A 694 20.96 -41.01 -15.81
CA GLU A 694 21.79 -42.22 -15.95
C GLU A 694 22.85 -42.12 -17.06
N ILE A 695 22.58 -41.35 -18.12
CA ILE A 695 23.55 -41.10 -19.21
C ILE A 695 24.34 -39.80 -19.03
N GLY A 696 24.09 -39.04 -17.95
CA GLY A 696 24.77 -37.78 -17.68
C GLY A 696 24.40 -36.64 -18.64
N LEU A 697 23.14 -36.59 -19.08
CA LEU A 697 22.67 -35.53 -19.98
C LEU A 697 22.60 -34.17 -19.24
N PRO A 698 23.22 -33.10 -19.74
CA PRO A 698 23.23 -31.81 -19.03
C PRO A 698 21.90 -31.03 -19.16
N TYR A 699 21.27 -31.04 -20.34
CA TYR A 699 20.05 -30.27 -20.60
C TYR A 699 18.97 -31.13 -21.28
N LEU A 700 17.76 -31.08 -20.72
CA LEU A 700 16.57 -31.73 -21.27
C LEU A 700 15.42 -30.73 -21.35
N SER A 701 14.92 -30.44 -22.55
CA SER A 701 13.71 -29.64 -22.75
C SER A 701 12.52 -30.52 -23.08
N VAL A 702 11.36 -30.29 -22.47
CA VAL A 702 10.14 -31.08 -22.73
C VAL A 702 8.94 -30.19 -23.05
N TYR A 703 8.20 -30.56 -24.11
CA TYR A 703 7.07 -29.76 -24.55
C TYR A 703 5.76 -30.18 -23.86
N ALA A 704 5.44 -29.54 -22.73
CA ALA A 704 4.30 -29.90 -21.89
C ALA A 704 2.98 -29.28 -22.34
N LEU A 705 3.00 -28.04 -22.84
CA LEU A 705 1.81 -27.37 -23.36
C LEU A 705 2.19 -26.29 -24.39
N SER A 706 1.68 -26.38 -25.61
CA SER A 706 1.87 -25.38 -26.66
C SER A 706 0.94 -24.18 -26.52
N ALA A 707 1.38 -22.97 -26.91
CA ALA A 707 0.54 -21.76 -26.97
C ALA A 707 -0.64 -21.91 -27.95
N GLY A 708 -0.46 -22.59 -29.08
CA GLY A 708 -1.50 -22.81 -30.10
C GLY A 708 -2.66 -23.74 -29.67
N ASN A 709 -2.45 -24.57 -28.64
CA ASN A 709 -3.48 -25.49 -28.13
C ASN A 709 -4.44 -24.83 -27.11
N ARG A 710 -4.39 -23.51 -26.91
CA ARG A 710 -5.32 -22.76 -26.03
C ARG A 710 -6.80 -22.91 -26.43
N ALA A 711 -7.11 -23.02 -27.72
CA ALA A 711 -8.48 -23.18 -28.19
C ALA A 711 -9.05 -24.59 -27.90
N CYS A 712 -8.22 -25.64 -28.03
CA CYS A 712 -8.59 -27.01 -27.67
C CYS A 712 -8.74 -27.19 -26.14
N ALA A 713 -8.07 -26.32 -25.37
CA ALA A 713 -8.18 -26.15 -23.93
C ALA A 713 -9.44 -25.37 -23.49
N THR A 714 -10.59 -25.54 -24.14
CA THR A 714 -11.88 -25.01 -23.65
C THR A 714 -12.89 -26.11 -23.35
N ALA A 715 -12.77 -27.28 -24.00
CA ALA A 715 -13.62 -28.46 -23.74
C ALA A 715 -12.99 -29.48 -22.77
N ASP A 716 -11.65 -29.52 -22.64
CA ASP A 716 -10.90 -30.55 -21.89
C ASP A 716 -9.84 -29.97 -20.90
N SER A 717 -9.81 -28.65 -20.77
CA SER A 717 -8.77 -27.88 -20.06
C SER A 717 -8.73 -28.05 -18.56
N GLY A 718 -9.90 -28.21 -17.92
CA GLY A 718 -9.96 -28.49 -16.50
C GLY A 718 -9.30 -29.82 -16.14
N THR A 719 -9.23 -30.76 -17.08
CA THR A 719 -8.57 -32.06 -16.93
C THR A 719 -7.09 -31.94 -17.23
N LEU A 720 -6.69 -31.30 -18.35
CA LEU A 720 -5.28 -31.09 -18.70
C LEU A 720 -4.53 -30.26 -17.65
N LEU A 721 -5.13 -29.18 -17.13
CA LEU A 721 -4.54 -28.37 -16.05
C LEU A 721 -4.48 -29.12 -14.72
N ARG A 722 -5.47 -29.99 -14.43
CA ARG A 722 -5.40 -30.89 -13.24
C ARG A 722 -4.34 -31.96 -13.39
N VAL A 723 -4.15 -32.49 -14.59
CA VAL A 723 -3.11 -33.47 -14.88
C VAL A 723 -1.75 -32.82 -14.96
N LEU A 724 -1.62 -31.55 -15.36
CA LEU A 724 -0.37 -30.81 -15.13
C LEU A 724 -0.09 -30.61 -13.63
N ARG A 725 -1.15 -30.35 -12.83
CA ARG A 725 -1.07 -30.27 -11.36
C ARG A 725 -0.77 -31.60 -10.66
N THR A 726 -1.03 -32.76 -11.28
CA THR A 726 -0.80 -34.10 -10.68
C THR A 726 0.26 -34.94 -11.40
N GLY A 727 0.58 -34.61 -12.65
CA GLY A 727 1.38 -35.38 -13.59
C GLY A 727 2.81 -34.86 -13.74
N LEU A 728 3.09 -33.63 -13.29
CA LEU A 728 4.42 -33.26 -12.81
C LEU A 728 4.68 -33.91 -11.44
N ASP A 729 4.37 -35.20 -11.25
CA ASP A 729 4.67 -35.99 -10.04
C ASP A 729 6.19 -36.14 -9.80
N LEU A 730 6.99 -35.29 -10.43
CA LEU A 730 8.27 -34.79 -9.99
C LEU A 730 8.00 -33.86 -8.80
N ARG A 731 7.71 -34.45 -7.63
CA ARG A 731 7.66 -33.68 -6.38
C ARG A 731 8.92 -32.84 -6.31
N THR A 732 8.81 -31.56 -5.96
CA THR A 732 9.96 -30.64 -5.83
C THR A 732 11.11 -31.30 -5.05
N GLU A 733 10.75 -32.05 -4.00
CA GLU A 733 11.64 -32.89 -3.20
C GLU A 733 12.38 -33.97 -4.00
N GLU A 734 11.69 -34.68 -4.90
CA GLU A 734 12.26 -35.74 -5.72
C GLU A 734 13.29 -35.21 -6.73
N LEU A 735 12.98 -34.07 -7.38
CA LEU A 735 13.90 -33.37 -8.28
C LEU A 735 15.14 -32.89 -7.53
N TRP A 736 14.91 -32.26 -6.38
CA TRP A 736 15.96 -31.74 -5.53
C TRP A 736 16.89 -32.86 -5.04
N GLN A 737 16.33 -33.97 -4.58
CA GLN A 737 17.11 -35.12 -4.11
C GLN A 737 17.93 -35.76 -5.23
N ARG A 738 17.50 -35.69 -6.49
CA ARG A 738 18.17 -36.30 -7.66
C ARG A 738 19.05 -35.33 -8.45
N ASP A 739 19.33 -34.16 -7.88
CA ASP A 739 20.17 -33.12 -8.48
C ASP A 739 19.66 -32.57 -9.83
N VAL A 740 18.34 -32.43 -9.95
CA VAL A 740 17.69 -31.83 -11.13
C VAL A 740 17.35 -30.37 -10.86
N ARG A 741 17.80 -29.47 -11.74
CA ARG A 741 17.43 -28.06 -11.81
C ARG A 741 16.26 -27.86 -12.76
N LEU A 742 15.12 -27.42 -12.27
CA LEU A 742 13.98 -27.06 -13.11
C LEU A 742 14.10 -25.60 -13.58
N VAL A 743 13.89 -25.37 -14.88
CA VAL A 743 13.64 -24.04 -15.45
C VAL A 743 12.36 -24.05 -16.26
N TRP A 744 11.69 -22.90 -16.37
CA TRP A 744 10.44 -22.77 -17.12
C TRP A 744 10.63 -21.81 -18.30
N SER A 745 10.19 -22.24 -19.48
CA SER A 745 10.07 -21.43 -20.70
C SER A 745 8.61 -21.36 -21.14
N GLY A 746 8.06 -20.15 -21.29
CA GLY A 746 6.69 -19.95 -21.76
C GLY A 746 5.99 -18.75 -21.12
N SER A 747 4.66 -18.77 -21.14
CA SER A 747 3.83 -17.63 -20.75
C SER A 747 2.93 -17.92 -19.56
N ALA A 748 2.90 -17.02 -18.57
CA ALA A 748 1.92 -17.06 -17.48
C ALA A 748 0.49 -16.80 -17.98
N ASP A 749 0.33 -16.06 -19.08
CA ASP A 749 -0.97 -15.64 -19.62
C ASP A 749 -1.91 -16.83 -19.89
N GLY A 750 -3.05 -16.86 -19.19
CA GLY A 750 -4.06 -17.90 -19.31
C GLY A 750 -3.78 -19.17 -18.48
N LEU A 751 -2.69 -19.21 -17.72
CA LEU A 751 -2.44 -20.29 -16.75
C LEU A 751 -3.08 -19.97 -15.39
N PRO A 752 -3.56 -20.98 -14.64
CA PRO A 752 -4.03 -20.78 -13.28
C PRO A 752 -2.91 -20.26 -12.38
N ALA A 753 -3.18 -19.24 -11.56
CA ALA A 753 -2.19 -18.64 -10.67
C ALA A 753 -1.53 -19.64 -9.70
N GLY A 754 -2.27 -20.68 -9.28
CA GLY A 754 -1.71 -21.75 -8.45
C GLY A 754 -0.63 -22.57 -9.16
N LEU A 755 -0.82 -22.86 -10.45
CA LEU A 755 0.17 -23.60 -11.26
C LEU A 755 1.42 -22.77 -11.50
N VAL A 756 1.26 -21.48 -11.83
CA VAL A 756 2.39 -20.56 -12.01
C VAL A 756 3.24 -20.50 -10.75
N ARG A 757 2.59 -20.37 -9.59
CA ARG A 757 3.25 -20.39 -8.29
C ARG A 757 3.99 -21.70 -8.01
N ASP A 758 3.34 -22.85 -8.19
CA ASP A 758 3.97 -24.15 -7.94
C ASP A 758 5.22 -24.35 -8.83
N LEU A 759 5.18 -23.81 -10.07
CA LEU A 759 6.32 -23.78 -10.98
C LEU A 759 7.43 -22.87 -10.48
N ASP A 760 7.11 -21.62 -10.11
CA ASP A 760 8.09 -20.66 -9.60
C ASP A 760 8.76 -21.16 -8.32
N ASP A 761 7.98 -21.75 -7.40
CA ASP A 761 8.48 -22.37 -6.17
C ASP A 761 9.45 -23.52 -6.48
N THR A 762 9.12 -24.37 -7.46
CA THR A 762 9.97 -25.51 -7.84
C THR A 762 11.24 -25.06 -8.58
N VAL A 763 11.13 -24.09 -9.48
CA VAL A 763 12.28 -23.46 -10.16
C VAL A 763 13.23 -22.83 -9.12
N HIS A 764 12.68 -22.14 -8.13
CA HIS A 764 13.47 -21.55 -7.05
C HIS A 764 14.13 -22.62 -6.17
N ALA A 765 13.39 -23.64 -5.74
CA ALA A 765 13.89 -24.69 -4.86
C ALA A 765 15.03 -25.51 -5.49
N THR A 766 14.99 -25.68 -6.81
CA THR A 766 15.97 -26.52 -7.55
C THR A 766 17.10 -25.72 -8.19
N ARG A 767 17.19 -24.40 -8.00
CA ARG A 767 18.15 -23.53 -8.70
C ARG A 767 19.63 -23.85 -8.48
N ASP A 768 19.97 -24.40 -7.33
CA ASP A 768 21.35 -24.71 -6.92
C ASP A 768 21.78 -26.13 -7.35
N ARG A 769 20.93 -26.84 -8.09
CA ARG A 769 21.18 -28.20 -8.60
C ARG A 769 21.97 -28.14 -9.92
N ALA A 770 22.82 -29.13 -10.16
CA ALA A 770 23.76 -29.10 -11.29
C ALA A 770 23.73 -30.36 -12.19
N GLY A 771 23.14 -31.47 -11.72
CA GLY A 771 23.14 -32.76 -12.42
C GLY A 771 22.42 -32.75 -13.76
N LEU A 772 21.18 -32.27 -13.80
CA LEU A 772 20.39 -32.12 -15.02
C LEU A 772 19.60 -30.82 -14.98
N THR A 773 19.69 -29.99 -16.03
CA THR A 773 18.77 -28.87 -16.22
C THR A 773 17.56 -29.31 -17.03
N LEU A 774 16.41 -29.43 -16.38
CA LEU A 774 15.12 -29.74 -16.99
C LEU A 774 14.38 -28.45 -17.33
N ASN A 775 14.28 -28.13 -18.62
CA ASN A 775 13.50 -27.02 -19.13
C ASN A 775 12.08 -27.47 -19.48
N LEU A 776 11.13 -27.04 -18.66
CA LEU A 776 9.71 -27.30 -18.88
C LEU A 776 9.14 -26.22 -19.80
N CYS A 777 8.75 -26.58 -21.01
CA CYS A 777 8.11 -25.67 -21.96
C CYS A 777 6.59 -25.75 -21.81
N LEU A 778 6.02 -24.81 -21.04
CA LEU A 778 4.60 -24.76 -20.70
C LEU A 778 3.97 -23.44 -21.15
N ASN A 779 2.88 -23.55 -21.90
CA ASN A 779 2.26 -22.43 -22.62
C ASN A 779 3.30 -21.69 -23.48
N HIS A 780 4.12 -22.48 -24.19
CA HIS A 780 5.24 -22.03 -24.99
C HIS A 780 4.93 -22.13 -26.48
N GLY A 781 5.41 -21.15 -27.25
CA GLY A 781 5.46 -21.19 -28.70
C GLY A 781 6.70 -20.44 -29.16
N GLY A 782 7.51 -21.04 -30.03
CA GLY A 782 8.77 -20.47 -30.49
C GLY A 782 8.56 -19.15 -31.25
N ARG A 783 7.51 -19.03 -32.05
CA ARG A 783 7.13 -17.75 -32.70
C ARG A 783 6.76 -16.69 -31.68
N ASP A 784 6.03 -17.06 -30.62
CA ASP A 784 5.66 -16.13 -29.55
C ASP A 784 6.91 -15.67 -28.76
N GLU A 785 7.82 -16.59 -28.48
CA GLU A 785 9.11 -16.31 -27.82
C GLU A 785 9.96 -15.35 -28.65
N ILE A 786 10.15 -15.62 -29.95
CA ILE A 786 10.88 -14.74 -30.87
C ILE A 786 10.19 -13.37 -30.96
N THR A 787 8.86 -13.34 -31.03
CA THR A 787 8.12 -12.07 -31.07
C THR A 787 8.34 -11.23 -29.82
N ARG A 788 8.38 -11.85 -28.63
CA ARG A 788 8.70 -11.16 -27.37
C ARG A 788 10.14 -10.66 -27.36
N ALA A 789 11.08 -11.48 -27.82
CA ALA A 789 12.49 -11.10 -27.93
C ALA A 789 12.65 -9.87 -28.84
N VAL A 790 12.01 -9.88 -30.02
CA VAL A 790 12.02 -8.75 -30.95
C VAL A 790 11.35 -7.50 -30.36
N ARG A 791 10.21 -7.64 -29.64
CA ARG A 791 9.58 -6.51 -28.94
C ARG A 791 10.50 -5.91 -27.88
N ALA A 792 11.23 -6.74 -27.13
CA ALA A 792 12.20 -6.29 -26.14
C ALA A 792 13.36 -5.53 -26.80
N LEU A 793 13.90 -6.04 -27.92
CA LEU A 793 14.94 -5.34 -28.69
C LEU A 793 14.44 -4.04 -29.30
N ALA A 794 13.22 -4.02 -29.83
CA ALA A 794 12.61 -2.80 -30.37
C ALA A 794 12.43 -1.74 -29.28
N ALA A 795 12.02 -2.14 -28.08
CA ALA A 795 11.92 -1.24 -26.93
C ALA A 795 13.30 -0.70 -26.51
N GLN A 796 14.35 -1.54 -26.50
CA GLN A 796 15.74 -1.09 -26.27
C GLN A 796 16.19 -0.08 -27.35
N ALA A 797 15.83 -0.32 -28.61
CA ALA A 797 16.17 0.57 -29.70
C ALA A 797 15.45 1.92 -29.62
N VAL A 798 14.15 1.93 -29.27
CA VAL A 798 13.38 3.15 -29.04
C VAL A 798 13.94 3.96 -27.86
N ARG A 799 14.44 3.28 -26.82
CA ARG A 799 15.13 3.92 -25.68
C ARG A 799 16.54 4.41 -25.98
N GLY A 800 17.05 4.18 -27.19
CA GLY A 800 18.42 4.55 -27.59
C GLY A 800 19.52 3.66 -26.99
N GLU A 801 19.16 2.58 -26.29
CA GLU A 801 20.10 1.64 -25.66
C GLU A 801 20.78 0.72 -26.70
N LEU A 802 20.15 0.53 -27.87
CA LEU A 802 20.64 -0.33 -28.95
C LEU A 802 20.31 0.27 -30.32
N THR A 803 21.31 0.52 -31.16
CA THR A 803 21.05 0.98 -32.53
C THR A 803 20.45 -0.18 -33.36
N PRO A 804 19.35 0.02 -34.11
CA PRO A 804 18.72 -1.05 -34.90
C PRO A 804 19.69 -1.82 -35.80
N GLU A 805 20.66 -1.13 -36.41
CA GLU A 805 21.67 -1.70 -37.31
C GLU A 805 22.66 -2.63 -36.58
N ARG A 806 22.75 -2.54 -35.25
CA ARG A 806 23.60 -3.40 -34.42
C ARG A 806 22.89 -4.66 -33.94
N ILE A 807 21.60 -4.84 -34.24
CA ILE A 807 20.86 -6.05 -33.85
C ILE A 807 21.43 -7.25 -34.60
N THR A 808 21.76 -8.31 -33.85
CA THR A 808 22.34 -9.56 -34.38
C THR A 808 21.60 -10.76 -33.78
N ALA A 809 21.86 -11.97 -34.30
CA ALA A 809 21.35 -13.21 -33.72
C ALA A 809 21.67 -13.34 -32.22
N ARG A 810 22.84 -12.86 -31.77
CA ARG A 810 23.21 -12.83 -30.35
C ARG A 810 22.30 -11.93 -29.53
N HIS A 811 21.88 -10.79 -30.09
CA HIS A 811 20.95 -9.88 -29.41
C HIS A 811 19.57 -10.53 -29.27
N VAL A 812 19.09 -11.23 -30.30
CA VAL A 812 17.82 -11.99 -30.22
C VAL A 812 17.92 -13.13 -29.21
N GLY A 813 18.99 -13.93 -29.24
CA GLY A 813 19.23 -15.03 -28.31
C GLY A 813 19.22 -14.60 -26.84
N ARG A 814 19.79 -13.43 -26.53
CA ARG A 814 19.79 -12.85 -25.17
C ARG A 814 18.41 -12.45 -24.65
N GLN A 815 17.43 -12.29 -25.53
CA GLN A 815 16.07 -11.87 -25.18
C GLN A 815 15.06 -13.03 -25.21
N LEU A 816 15.52 -14.27 -25.44
CA LEU A 816 14.69 -15.47 -25.32
C LEU A 816 14.37 -15.77 -23.85
N HIS A 817 13.47 -16.73 -23.58
CA HIS A 817 13.04 -17.03 -22.21
C HIS A 817 14.19 -17.45 -21.30
N ARG A 818 15.14 -18.22 -21.85
CA ARG A 818 16.27 -18.81 -21.14
C ARG A 818 17.54 -18.69 -21.98
N PRO A 819 18.17 -17.50 -22.03
CA PRO A 819 19.38 -17.28 -22.82
C PRO A 819 20.59 -18.10 -22.33
N GLU A 820 20.52 -18.66 -21.12
CA GLU A 820 21.52 -19.55 -20.55
C GLU A 820 21.50 -20.99 -21.08
N LEU A 821 20.41 -21.40 -21.76
CA LEU A 821 20.33 -22.74 -22.34
C LEU A 821 21.12 -22.78 -23.67
N PRO A 822 21.91 -23.84 -23.91
CA PRO A 822 22.57 -24.03 -25.19
C PRO A 822 21.56 -24.38 -26.30
N ASP A 823 22.01 -24.30 -27.55
CA ASP A 823 21.25 -24.79 -28.70
C ASP A 823 20.88 -26.27 -28.53
N VAL A 824 19.76 -26.67 -29.14
CA VAL A 824 19.29 -28.06 -29.13
C VAL A 824 20.12 -28.86 -30.11
N ASP A 825 20.81 -29.89 -29.63
CA ASP A 825 21.57 -30.81 -30.48
C ASP A 825 20.66 -31.88 -31.10
N LEU A 826 19.67 -32.35 -30.33
CA LEU A 826 18.77 -33.43 -30.70
C LEU A 826 17.32 -33.09 -30.34
N LEU A 827 16.45 -32.99 -31.34
CA LEU A 827 15.01 -32.86 -31.15
C LEU A 827 14.34 -34.21 -31.43
N VAL A 828 13.76 -34.79 -30.39
CA VAL A 828 13.00 -36.03 -30.42
C VAL A 828 11.51 -35.73 -30.45
N ARG A 829 10.76 -36.46 -31.25
CA ARG A 829 9.30 -36.39 -31.23
C ARG A 829 8.68 -37.77 -31.28
N THR A 830 7.72 -38.01 -30.39
CA THR A 830 6.98 -39.26 -30.30
C THR A 830 5.75 -39.28 -31.22
N ALA A 831 5.16 -40.47 -31.33
CA ALA A 831 3.90 -40.73 -32.00
C ALA A 831 3.90 -40.57 -33.55
N GLY A 832 5.05 -40.69 -34.21
CA GLY A 832 5.18 -40.81 -35.67
C GLY A 832 5.01 -39.51 -36.47
N GLU A 833 4.62 -38.40 -35.84
CA GLU A 833 4.43 -37.12 -36.53
C GLU A 833 5.78 -36.44 -36.81
N GLN A 834 6.04 -36.07 -38.06
CA GLN A 834 7.34 -35.51 -38.47
C GLN A 834 7.31 -33.98 -38.62
N ARG A 835 7.23 -33.27 -37.49
CA ARG A 835 7.26 -31.79 -37.45
C ARG A 835 7.79 -31.25 -36.13
N THR A 836 8.34 -30.04 -36.12
CA THR A 836 8.82 -29.37 -34.90
C THR A 836 7.72 -28.70 -34.09
N SER A 837 6.55 -28.43 -34.69
CA SER A 837 5.36 -27.88 -34.02
C SER A 837 5.61 -26.59 -33.22
N ASP A 838 6.44 -25.68 -33.72
CA ASP A 838 6.80 -24.41 -33.06
C ASP A 838 7.49 -24.60 -31.70
N PHE A 839 8.07 -25.77 -31.45
CA PHE A 839 8.82 -26.07 -30.24
C PHE A 839 10.28 -25.62 -30.39
N LEU A 840 10.73 -24.73 -29.49
CA LEU A 840 12.10 -24.19 -29.43
C LEU A 840 12.66 -23.78 -30.80
N THR A 841 11.87 -23.01 -31.56
CA THR A 841 12.11 -22.68 -32.97
C THR A 841 13.46 -22.01 -33.21
N TRP A 842 13.92 -21.15 -32.30
CA TRP A 842 15.23 -20.50 -32.41
C TRP A 842 16.37 -21.44 -32.06
N GLN A 843 16.23 -22.18 -30.96
CA GLN A 843 17.26 -23.02 -30.38
C GLN A 843 17.48 -24.32 -31.18
N SER A 844 16.50 -24.71 -32.01
CA SER A 844 16.51 -25.99 -32.74
C SER A 844 16.89 -25.86 -34.22
N VAL A 845 17.38 -24.70 -34.67
CA VAL A 845 17.71 -24.47 -36.09
C VAL A 845 18.74 -25.47 -36.63
N HIS A 846 19.67 -25.91 -35.79
CA HIS A 846 20.70 -26.88 -36.13
C HIS A 846 20.50 -28.25 -35.45
N ALA A 847 19.32 -28.47 -34.85
CA ALA A 847 19.04 -29.72 -34.16
C ALA A 847 18.91 -30.87 -35.14
N GLU A 848 19.49 -32.00 -34.79
CA GLU A 848 19.19 -33.26 -35.44
C GLU A 848 17.80 -33.76 -35.04
N LEU A 849 17.03 -34.26 -36.00
CA LEU A 849 15.67 -34.72 -35.75
C LEU A 849 15.64 -36.25 -35.63
N VAL A 850 14.96 -36.75 -34.60
CA VAL A 850 14.63 -38.17 -34.43
C VAL A 850 13.14 -38.30 -34.15
N PHE A 851 12.45 -39.06 -34.99
CA PHE A 851 11.03 -39.35 -34.85
C PHE A 851 10.86 -40.79 -34.38
N LEU A 852 10.07 -40.97 -33.33
CA LEU A 852 9.73 -42.26 -32.76
C LEU A 852 8.26 -42.55 -33.03
N ASP A 853 7.94 -43.76 -33.45
CA ASP A 853 6.56 -44.18 -33.68
C ASP A 853 5.80 -44.42 -32.36
N THR A 854 6.52 -44.72 -31.27
CA THR A 854 5.97 -44.94 -29.92
C THR A 854 5.15 -43.73 -29.46
N LEU A 855 3.92 -43.97 -28.97
CA LEU A 855 3.10 -42.94 -28.34
C LEU A 855 3.71 -42.52 -26.99
N TRP A 856 3.64 -41.22 -26.63
CA TRP A 856 4.30 -40.72 -25.41
C TRP A 856 4.02 -41.52 -24.13
N PRO A 857 2.79 -41.97 -23.83
CA PRO A 857 2.54 -42.73 -22.61
C PRO A 857 3.16 -44.13 -22.56
N ASP A 858 3.58 -44.67 -23.70
CA ASP A 858 4.32 -45.94 -23.80
C ASP A 858 5.84 -45.71 -23.92
N ALA A 859 6.30 -44.44 -23.93
CA ALA A 859 7.72 -44.12 -23.98
C ALA A 859 8.38 -44.21 -22.59
N ASP A 860 9.64 -44.62 -22.58
CA ASP A 860 10.47 -44.78 -21.39
C ASP A 860 11.92 -44.35 -21.67
N ARG A 861 12.82 -44.44 -20.68
CA ARG A 861 14.23 -44.10 -20.84
C ARG A 861 14.95 -44.85 -21.96
N THR A 862 14.53 -46.07 -22.29
CA THR A 862 15.18 -46.87 -23.35
C THR A 862 14.95 -46.25 -24.73
N HIS A 863 13.81 -45.56 -24.91
CA HIS A 863 13.51 -44.78 -26.10
C HIS A 863 14.37 -43.52 -26.19
N LEU A 864 14.59 -42.81 -25.08
CA LEU A 864 15.56 -41.70 -25.01
C LEU A 864 16.96 -42.19 -25.40
N TRP A 865 17.42 -43.29 -24.81
CA TRP A 865 18.72 -43.87 -25.11
C TRP A 865 18.86 -44.30 -26.57
N THR A 866 17.80 -44.83 -27.16
CA THR A 866 17.77 -45.18 -28.58
C THR A 866 17.90 -43.93 -29.45
N ALA A 867 17.19 -42.84 -29.12
CA ALA A 867 17.31 -41.58 -29.85
C ALA A 867 18.73 -40.98 -29.74
N VAL A 868 19.32 -40.99 -28.54
CA VAL A 868 20.70 -40.54 -28.31
C VAL A 868 21.71 -41.45 -29.03
N ARG A 869 21.47 -42.76 -29.06
CA ARG A 869 22.30 -43.70 -29.83
C ARG A 869 22.24 -43.42 -31.33
N THR A 870 21.07 -43.10 -31.86
CA THR A 870 20.91 -42.70 -33.27
C THR A 870 21.68 -41.41 -33.57
N TYR A 871 21.63 -40.42 -32.67
CA TYR A 871 22.43 -39.20 -32.78
C TYR A 871 23.95 -39.48 -32.76
N THR A 872 24.42 -40.23 -31.78
CA THR A 872 25.86 -40.57 -31.63
C THR A 872 26.41 -41.45 -32.76
N GLY A 873 25.54 -42.21 -33.44
CA GLY A 873 25.87 -43.06 -34.58
C GLY A 873 25.90 -42.32 -35.92
N ARG A 874 25.42 -41.07 -36.01
CA ARG A 874 25.48 -40.28 -37.25
C ARG A 874 26.87 -39.67 -37.45
N GLU A 875 27.35 -39.71 -38.69
CA GLU A 875 28.58 -38.99 -39.06
C GLU A 875 28.29 -37.48 -39.15
N ARG A 876 29.00 -36.69 -38.33
CA ARG A 876 28.91 -35.23 -38.39
C ARG A 876 29.44 -34.74 -39.74
N ARG A 877 28.55 -34.21 -40.58
CA ARG A 877 28.94 -33.60 -41.87
C ARG A 877 29.68 -32.28 -41.61
N PHE A 878 30.83 -32.09 -42.25
CA PHE A 878 31.69 -30.92 -42.12
C PHE A 878 30.89 -29.62 -42.37
N GLY A 879 30.73 -28.81 -41.32
CA GLY A 879 29.96 -27.56 -41.32
C GLY A 879 29.91 -26.88 -39.94
N ALA A 880 30.09 -27.63 -38.86
CA ALA A 880 30.33 -27.07 -37.53
C ALA A 880 31.79 -26.62 -37.41
N GLY A 881 32.05 -25.35 -37.73
CA GLY A 881 33.36 -24.71 -37.62
C GLY A 881 33.95 -24.86 -36.21
N THR A 882 35.17 -25.38 -36.17
CA THR A 882 36.07 -25.39 -35.03
C THR A 882 36.29 -23.98 -34.49
N GLY A 883 35.71 -23.69 -33.32
CA GLY A 883 36.07 -22.55 -32.48
C GLY A 883 36.12 -23.05 -31.04
N ARG A 884 37.30 -23.54 -30.65
CA ARG A 884 37.64 -23.80 -29.24
C ARG A 884 37.74 -22.49 -28.48
#